data_AF-A0A951TMU1-F1
#
_entry.id   AF-A0A951TMU1-F1
#
_cell.length_a   1.000
_cell.length_b   1.000
_cell.length_c   1.000
_cell.angle_alpha   90.00
_cell.angle_beta   90.00
_cell.angle_gamma   90.00
#
_symmetry.space_group_name_H-M   'P 1'
#
loop_
_entity.id
_entity.type
_entity.pdbx_description
1 polymer ?
#
loop_
_entity_poly.entity_id
_entity_poly.type
_entity_poly.pdbx_seq_one_letter_code
_entity_poly.pdbx_strand_id
1 'polypeptide(L)'
;MRPAIYGLLLAAVASYLTVVWLAGPPARGVVASAGLTLGHGACGLALVLGHRRTPPGLRRVWRMCGASALLSAGIFGCWTYYAVRYDELPPVLSLADVFFVGSVVLLLFAALLWPGNATRRRERRRYLVDGAVLAGSLLLLAWSLVIRPNPGGPGDGSWQTAVALLYPALDVLAVAAGVYALGAAASGTQKAARFLLCAVIVLAVGDANYALQVSTGTWNYDLTTMTLWLLAFCLLVAGRFAGPSTTPLPVRVADLRASRTSVIAPVVPVFVAILLAVATPSDVVTIVLVAAVLVLVLVRYTLLGLADRSVVEGLQSDVLADSAFLAVTLQHLADPILACDANGRVRFFNAALAQQRPELRVGAHMSSVGSVDEIFRGDGLTPWQQEELPMTRALRGDTVIDEVAVIGCGANRRTFHLSARPILGAADELLGAVLLKHDITAERATKGDLLRRALTDELTGLGNRAQLRQDLHTTGAGSLGGGSCALLLLDLDDFKRVNDSLGHRHGDLLLFEIATRIRAVLRPGERAIRLGGDEFVVFLEPADAAEATATAKRLLLALEAPVRVAGTELTISASLGIAMGHTQGDLDSLLGAADVAMYMAKKRGKGMAVTFEPYMQQAAQDRLSLDSDLRRAVRNNQLHLVYQPIVSLKTGALAGVEALVRWHDDARGDVSPVDFIPVAEDSGLILALGEWVLRSAAAQLQRWNEQAPGMPLVLSVNVSTRQLERPGLLAVVDDLLAHGLDPACLVLEITETALSLDDSVAAQTLQSLSDRRIALAVDDFGTGYSSLTRLRDAPLSRLKIDRSFVSEISHAGSHVPIIDATLTMAYGLGLSVTAEGIETAEQLHYLRGVGCDYAQGYLFARPLSAQSISDLLRGHVSWSGLIGEGRHADPLLELTGPLDPPAVADPAPSSQSWEDARAAAVALAEAVAATAADEVTAEAARTARIAVDVASVAAFRASVKADQVAALAAAAVTLSAAPAAPSIPGPEAGDDPPAGLPFPSKGIPLRGELPARHVDEVTATQQAVVRAASVAAAAAAAKIAVRVAAVATAAATAALEAAAVIGEQLAQDATQAAAVVAASTASPEDTDLQSQDRRWRQR
;
A
#
# COMPACT_ATOMS: atom_id res chain seq x y z
N MET A 1 -13.03 -11.05 -11.22
CA MET A 1 -13.07 -12.53 -11.04
C MET A 1 -14.12 -13.24 -11.89
N ARG A 2 -15.38 -12.76 -11.99
CA ARG A 2 -16.46 -13.46 -12.75
C ARG A 2 -16.17 -13.75 -14.24
N PRO A 3 -15.73 -12.79 -15.08
CA PRO A 3 -15.51 -13.05 -16.51
C PRO A 3 -14.30 -13.97 -16.79
N ALA A 4 -13.30 -13.99 -15.91
CA ALA A 4 -12.14 -14.87 -16.06
C ALA A 4 -12.50 -16.37 -15.89
N ILE A 5 -13.44 -16.68 -14.98
CA ILE A 5 -13.91 -18.06 -14.77
C ILE A 5 -14.74 -18.55 -15.97
N TYR A 6 -15.62 -17.72 -16.51
CA TYR A 6 -16.38 -18.06 -17.72
C TYR A 6 -15.46 -18.21 -18.94
N GLY A 7 -14.45 -17.35 -19.08
CA GLY A 7 -13.43 -17.48 -20.12
C GLY A 7 -12.60 -18.76 -19.99
N LEU A 8 -12.22 -19.15 -18.77
CA LEU A 8 -11.51 -20.41 -18.50
C LEU A 8 -12.36 -21.65 -18.82
N LEU A 9 -13.65 -21.64 -18.47
CA LEU A 9 -14.57 -22.74 -18.79
C LEU A 9 -14.77 -22.86 -20.31
N LEU A 10 -14.99 -21.74 -21.00
CA LEU A 10 -15.12 -21.74 -22.46
C LEU A 10 -13.82 -22.17 -23.16
N ALA A 11 -12.66 -21.74 -22.65
CA ALA A 11 -11.36 -22.17 -23.16
C ALA A 11 -11.10 -23.67 -22.94
N ALA A 12 -11.52 -24.22 -21.79
CA ALA A 12 -11.42 -25.65 -21.50
C ALA A 12 -12.33 -26.49 -22.41
N VAL A 13 -13.58 -26.06 -22.62
CA VAL A 13 -14.48 -26.69 -23.59
C VAL A 13 -13.90 -26.62 -25.00
N ALA A 14 -13.45 -25.45 -25.44
CA ALA A 14 -12.85 -25.28 -26.78
C ALA A 14 -11.60 -26.17 -26.98
N SER A 15 -10.73 -26.25 -25.96
CA SER A 15 -9.53 -27.08 -25.99
C SER A 15 -9.86 -28.58 -26.05
N TYR A 16 -10.86 -29.03 -25.29
CA TYR A 16 -11.37 -30.39 -25.38
C TYR A 16 -11.88 -30.70 -26.81
N LEU A 17 -12.68 -29.80 -27.40
CA LEU A 17 -13.22 -30.00 -28.74
C LEU A 17 -12.11 -30.03 -29.80
N THR A 18 -11.08 -29.19 -29.68
CA THR A 18 -9.92 -29.22 -30.58
C THR A 18 -9.16 -30.54 -30.48
N VAL A 19 -8.94 -31.06 -29.28
CA VAL A 19 -8.24 -32.34 -29.06
C VAL A 19 -9.03 -33.52 -29.63
N VAL A 20 -10.36 -33.55 -29.45
CA VAL A 20 -11.23 -34.60 -30.01
C VAL A 20 -11.33 -34.50 -31.53
N TRP A 21 -11.36 -33.29 -32.09
CA TRP A 21 -11.41 -33.09 -33.52
C TRP A 21 -10.12 -33.54 -34.21
N LEU A 22 -8.96 -33.25 -33.60
CA LEU A 22 -7.63 -33.66 -34.08
C LEU A 22 -7.36 -35.17 -33.90
N ALA A 23 -8.06 -35.85 -33.00
CA ALA A 23 -7.98 -37.30 -32.88
C ALA A 23 -8.61 -37.95 -34.14
N GLY A 24 -7.80 -38.68 -34.90
CA GLY A 24 -8.26 -39.44 -36.06
C GLY A 24 -9.32 -40.50 -35.69
N PRO A 25 -10.05 -41.07 -36.68
CA PRO A 25 -11.17 -41.99 -36.45
C PRO A 25 -10.91 -43.13 -35.45
N PRO A 26 -9.75 -43.85 -35.46
CA PRO A 26 -9.53 -44.95 -34.53
C PRO A 26 -9.26 -44.52 -33.08
N ALA A 27 -8.86 -43.26 -32.84
CA ALA A 27 -8.57 -42.75 -31.50
C ALA A 27 -9.65 -41.80 -30.96
N ARG A 28 -10.57 -41.34 -31.82
CA ARG A 28 -11.58 -40.32 -31.48
C ARG A 28 -12.46 -40.74 -30.31
N GLY A 29 -12.91 -42.00 -30.25
CA GLY A 29 -13.76 -42.48 -29.17
C GLY A 29 -13.09 -42.51 -27.79
N VAL A 30 -11.84 -42.97 -27.75
CA VAL A 30 -11.03 -42.99 -26.52
C VAL A 30 -10.72 -41.57 -26.06
N VAL A 31 -10.29 -40.69 -26.97
CA VAL A 31 -9.94 -39.30 -26.64
C VAL A 31 -11.17 -38.50 -26.19
N ALA A 32 -12.33 -38.68 -26.84
CA ALA A 32 -13.57 -38.03 -26.45
C ALA A 32 -14.05 -38.47 -25.06
N SER A 33 -14.17 -39.78 -24.82
CA SER A 33 -14.61 -40.29 -23.52
C SER A 33 -13.63 -39.94 -22.39
N ALA A 34 -12.31 -39.99 -22.64
CA ALA A 34 -11.31 -39.62 -21.64
C ALA A 34 -11.38 -38.12 -21.31
N GLY A 35 -11.56 -37.26 -22.32
CA GLY A 35 -11.69 -35.83 -22.10
C GLY A 35 -12.99 -35.45 -21.38
N LEU A 36 -14.11 -36.14 -21.64
CA LEU A 36 -15.33 -35.95 -20.85
C LEU A 36 -15.15 -36.41 -19.41
N THR A 37 -14.46 -37.53 -19.17
CA THR A 37 -14.14 -38.00 -17.81
C THR A 37 -13.41 -36.93 -17.02
N LEU A 38 -12.35 -36.35 -17.60
CA LEU A 38 -11.57 -35.29 -16.97
C LEU A 38 -12.39 -34.00 -16.79
N GLY A 39 -13.15 -33.60 -17.81
CA GLY A 39 -13.96 -32.37 -17.79
C GLY A 39 -15.06 -32.41 -16.72
N HIS A 40 -15.80 -33.53 -16.63
CA HIS A 40 -16.84 -33.72 -15.61
C HIS A 40 -16.23 -33.86 -14.21
N GLY A 41 -15.09 -34.54 -14.09
CA GLY A 41 -14.34 -34.64 -12.83
C GLY A 41 -13.90 -33.27 -12.30
N ALA A 42 -13.36 -32.42 -13.19
CA ALA A 42 -12.98 -31.05 -12.85
C ALA A 42 -14.18 -30.19 -12.44
N CYS A 43 -15.31 -30.30 -13.15
CA CYS A 43 -16.57 -29.63 -12.78
C CYS A 43 -17.05 -30.09 -11.40
N GLY A 44 -17.02 -31.40 -11.12
CA GLY A 44 -17.41 -31.97 -9.84
C GLY A 44 -16.57 -31.46 -8.67
N LEU A 45 -15.25 -31.47 -8.82
CA LEU A 45 -14.33 -30.91 -7.81
C LEU A 45 -14.58 -29.42 -7.58
N ALA A 46 -14.79 -28.64 -8.65
CA ALA A 46 -15.09 -27.21 -8.55
C ALA A 46 -16.40 -26.92 -7.79
N LEU A 47 -17.41 -27.76 -7.98
CA LEU A 47 -18.72 -27.65 -7.31
C LEU A 47 -18.64 -28.05 -5.83
N VAL A 48 -17.88 -29.09 -5.47
CA VAL A 48 -17.73 -29.62 -4.10
C VAL A 48 -16.78 -28.78 -3.23
N LEU A 49 -15.59 -28.43 -3.75
CA LEU A 49 -14.51 -27.83 -2.95
C LEU A 49 -14.74 -26.34 -2.62
N GLY A 50 -15.60 -25.64 -3.37
CA GLY A 50 -15.89 -24.25 -3.09
C GLY A 50 -16.81 -24.06 -1.87
N HIS A 51 -16.26 -23.88 -0.67
CA HIS A 51 -17.09 -23.70 0.55
C HIS A 51 -17.26 -22.25 1.02
N ARG A 52 -16.27 -21.38 0.75
CA ARG A 52 -16.17 -20.09 1.45
C ARG A 52 -17.12 -18.99 0.95
N ARG A 53 -17.60 -19.05 -0.30
CA ARG A 53 -18.42 -17.99 -0.93
C ARG A 53 -19.87 -18.37 -1.23
N THR A 54 -20.28 -19.60 -0.93
CA THR A 54 -21.64 -20.09 -1.19
C THR A 54 -22.54 -19.87 0.04
N PRO A 55 -23.75 -19.29 -0.13
CA PRO A 55 -24.72 -19.16 0.95
C PRO A 55 -24.99 -20.50 1.64
N PRO A 56 -25.10 -20.55 2.98
CA PRO A 56 -25.21 -21.81 3.73
C PRO A 56 -26.37 -22.70 3.25
N GLY A 57 -27.50 -22.12 2.84
CA GLY A 57 -28.65 -22.85 2.28
C GLY A 57 -28.38 -23.55 0.94
N LEU A 58 -27.48 -23.02 0.10
CA LEU A 58 -27.17 -23.57 -1.23
C LEU A 58 -25.98 -24.53 -1.24
N ARG A 59 -25.23 -24.66 -0.13
CA ARG A 59 -24.06 -25.55 -0.07
C ARG A 59 -24.43 -27.01 -0.33
N ARG A 60 -25.56 -27.47 0.22
CA ARG A 60 -26.05 -28.85 0.01
C ARG A 60 -26.41 -29.10 -1.45
N VAL A 61 -27.11 -28.16 -2.08
CA VAL A 61 -27.47 -28.23 -3.51
C VAL A 61 -26.23 -28.36 -4.39
N TRP A 62 -25.23 -27.48 -4.22
CA TRP A 62 -24.03 -27.54 -5.04
C TRP A 62 -23.14 -28.75 -4.78
N ARG A 63 -23.12 -29.28 -3.55
CA ARG A 63 -22.47 -30.57 -3.26
C ARG A 63 -23.15 -31.72 -4.01
N MET A 64 -24.48 -31.73 -4.09
CA MET A 64 -25.23 -32.73 -4.86
C MET A 64 -24.97 -32.61 -6.36
N CYS A 65 -24.98 -31.39 -6.92
CA CYS A 65 -24.60 -31.16 -8.31
C CYS A 65 -23.14 -31.59 -8.59
N GLY A 66 -22.23 -31.35 -7.65
CA GLY A 66 -20.84 -31.77 -7.78
C GLY A 66 -20.66 -33.29 -7.70
N ALA A 67 -21.41 -33.96 -6.82
CA ALA A 67 -21.45 -35.41 -6.76
C ALA A 67 -22.05 -36.02 -8.04
N SER A 68 -23.10 -35.41 -8.60
CA SER A 68 -23.62 -35.79 -9.94
C SER A 68 -22.54 -35.69 -11.02
N ALA A 69 -21.79 -34.58 -11.07
CA ALA A 69 -20.71 -34.43 -12.05
C ALA A 69 -19.61 -35.49 -11.91
N LEU A 70 -19.28 -35.89 -10.67
CA LEU A 70 -18.32 -36.97 -10.41
C LEU A 70 -18.86 -38.34 -10.86
N LEU A 71 -20.15 -38.62 -10.63
CA LEU A 71 -20.78 -39.82 -11.18
C LEU A 71 -20.79 -39.79 -12.71
N SER A 72 -21.09 -38.64 -13.32
CA SER A 72 -21.02 -38.44 -14.77
C SER A 72 -19.61 -38.67 -15.33
N ALA A 73 -18.55 -38.29 -14.60
CA ALA A 73 -17.19 -38.65 -14.96
C ALA A 73 -16.98 -40.18 -14.93
N GLY A 74 -17.58 -40.87 -13.95
CA GLY A 74 -17.59 -42.33 -13.88
C GLY A 74 -18.26 -43.00 -15.09
N ILE A 75 -19.33 -42.41 -15.65
CA ILE A 75 -19.98 -42.88 -16.89
C ILE A 75 -18.94 -42.93 -18.01
N PHE A 76 -18.32 -41.79 -18.29
CA PHE A 76 -17.36 -41.68 -19.38
C PHE A 76 -16.06 -42.44 -19.12
N GLY A 77 -15.67 -42.60 -17.85
CA GLY A 77 -14.53 -43.43 -17.47
C GLY A 77 -14.77 -44.92 -17.78
N CYS A 78 -16.01 -45.40 -17.58
CA CYS A 78 -16.40 -46.75 -18.03
C CYS A 78 -16.32 -46.83 -19.57
N TRP A 79 -16.82 -45.83 -20.28
CA TRP A 79 -16.75 -45.80 -21.74
C TRP A 79 -15.31 -45.82 -22.25
N THR A 80 -14.41 -45.03 -21.64
CA THR A 80 -12.98 -45.06 -21.97
C THR A 80 -12.36 -46.41 -21.69
N TYR A 81 -12.69 -47.04 -20.54
CA TYR A 81 -12.18 -48.37 -20.20
C TYR A 81 -12.59 -49.41 -21.23
N TYR A 82 -13.86 -49.47 -21.61
CA TYR A 82 -14.34 -50.43 -22.60
C TYR A 82 -13.77 -50.15 -24.00
N ALA A 83 -13.71 -48.88 -24.41
CA ALA A 83 -13.11 -48.50 -25.68
C ALA A 83 -11.61 -48.87 -25.76
N VAL A 84 -10.84 -48.66 -24.69
CA VAL A 84 -9.40 -49.00 -24.67
C VAL A 84 -9.17 -50.51 -24.56
N ARG A 85 -9.97 -51.20 -23.75
CA ARG A 85 -9.72 -52.61 -23.41
C ARG A 85 -10.32 -53.58 -24.41
N TYR A 86 -11.47 -53.26 -24.97
CA TYR A 86 -12.29 -54.16 -25.77
C TYR A 86 -12.64 -53.60 -27.16
N ASP A 87 -12.30 -52.33 -27.46
CA ASP A 87 -12.69 -51.63 -28.70
C ASP A 87 -14.22 -51.64 -28.97
N GLU A 88 -14.99 -51.71 -27.88
CA GLU A 88 -16.45 -51.82 -27.88
C GLU A 88 -17.07 -50.77 -26.95
N LEU A 89 -18.35 -50.45 -27.16
CA LEU A 89 -19.14 -49.68 -26.20
C LEU A 89 -19.47 -50.54 -24.96
N PRO A 90 -19.67 -49.94 -23.77
CA PRO A 90 -20.13 -50.69 -22.62
C PRO A 90 -21.43 -51.46 -22.92
N PRO A 91 -21.58 -52.69 -22.41
CA PRO A 91 -22.80 -53.46 -22.61
C PRO A 91 -24.00 -52.77 -21.94
N VAL A 92 -25.19 -53.01 -22.49
CA VAL A 92 -26.46 -52.58 -21.90
C VAL A 92 -26.60 -53.25 -20.52
N LEU A 93 -26.62 -52.46 -19.43
CA LEU A 93 -26.36 -52.84 -18.02
C LEU A 93 -24.88 -52.96 -17.66
N SER A 94 -24.19 -51.83 -17.67
CA SER A 94 -22.83 -51.68 -17.14
C SER A 94 -22.81 -50.76 -15.91
N LEU A 95 -21.62 -50.61 -15.29
CA LEU A 95 -21.41 -49.59 -14.27
C LEU A 95 -21.70 -48.17 -14.77
N ALA A 96 -21.61 -47.92 -16.08
CA ALA A 96 -21.95 -46.63 -16.67
C ALA A 96 -23.44 -46.28 -16.47
N ASP A 97 -24.33 -47.27 -16.50
CA ASP A 97 -25.77 -47.08 -16.34
C ASP A 97 -26.14 -46.76 -14.88
N VAL A 98 -25.46 -47.41 -13.93
CA VAL A 98 -25.58 -47.10 -12.50
C VAL A 98 -25.13 -45.66 -12.22
N PHE A 99 -24.01 -45.26 -12.83
CA PHE A 99 -23.51 -43.89 -12.71
C PHE A 99 -24.43 -42.86 -13.37
N PHE A 100 -25.06 -43.20 -14.50
CA PHE A 100 -26.06 -42.36 -15.15
C PHE A 100 -27.26 -42.11 -14.24
N VAL A 101 -27.90 -43.18 -13.75
CA VAL A 101 -29.07 -43.08 -12.87
C VAL A 101 -28.72 -42.29 -11.61
N GLY A 102 -27.58 -42.59 -10.98
CA GLY A 102 -27.12 -41.85 -9.81
C GLY A 102 -26.87 -40.36 -10.08
N SER A 103 -26.31 -40.03 -11.25
CA SER A 103 -26.05 -38.64 -11.65
C SER A 103 -27.34 -37.85 -11.78
N VAL A 104 -28.32 -38.36 -12.53
CA VAL A 104 -29.58 -37.64 -12.78
C VAL A 104 -30.42 -37.54 -11.50
N VAL A 105 -30.46 -38.59 -10.67
CA VAL A 105 -31.14 -38.58 -9.37
C VAL A 105 -30.56 -37.52 -8.43
N LEU A 106 -29.24 -37.31 -8.43
CA LEU A 106 -28.64 -36.25 -7.62
C LEU A 106 -29.00 -34.85 -8.12
N LEU A 107 -29.11 -34.63 -9.45
CA LEU A 107 -29.57 -33.36 -10.02
C LEU A 107 -31.04 -33.09 -9.67
N LEU A 108 -31.87 -34.12 -9.73
CA LEU A 108 -33.26 -34.11 -9.28
C LEU A 108 -33.39 -33.64 -7.83
N PHE A 109 -32.66 -34.29 -6.91
CA PHE A 109 -32.68 -33.91 -5.49
C PHE A 109 -32.09 -32.51 -5.25
N ALA A 110 -31.03 -32.14 -5.98
CA ALA A 110 -30.45 -30.80 -5.89
C ALA A 110 -31.48 -29.72 -6.24
N ALA A 111 -32.30 -29.96 -7.26
CA ALA A 111 -33.37 -29.06 -7.68
C ALA A 111 -34.56 -29.04 -6.68
N LEU A 112 -35.00 -30.20 -6.19
CA LEU A 112 -36.11 -30.29 -5.23
C LEU A 112 -35.79 -29.69 -3.85
N LEU A 113 -34.52 -29.78 -3.43
CA LEU A 113 -34.03 -29.23 -2.17
C LEU A 113 -33.60 -27.76 -2.26
N TRP A 114 -33.91 -27.08 -3.38
CA TRP A 114 -33.57 -25.68 -3.55
C TRP A 114 -34.20 -24.81 -2.43
N PRO A 115 -33.40 -24.00 -1.71
CA PRO A 115 -33.90 -23.19 -0.61
C PRO A 115 -34.79 -22.04 -1.14
N GLY A 116 -36.05 -22.04 -0.72
CA GLY A 116 -37.02 -20.99 -1.04
C GLY A 116 -37.56 -20.27 0.21
N ASN A 117 -38.20 -19.12 0.03
CA ASN A 117 -38.76 -18.32 1.14
C ASN A 117 -39.86 -19.09 1.89
N ALA A 118 -39.82 -19.03 3.23
CA ALA A 118 -40.71 -19.79 4.12
C ALA A 118 -42.19 -19.33 4.09
N THR A 119 -42.48 -18.14 3.56
CA THR A 119 -43.78 -17.47 3.67
C THR A 119 -44.82 -17.92 2.64
N ARG A 120 -44.52 -18.81 1.69
CA ARG A 120 -45.51 -19.22 0.66
C ARG A 120 -45.52 -20.72 0.39
N ARG A 121 -45.98 -21.51 1.36
CA ARG A 121 -46.27 -22.96 1.18
C ARG A 121 -47.22 -23.23 0.00
N ARG A 122 -48.13 -22.29 -0.30
CA ARG A 122 -49.14 -22.40 -1.37
C ARG A 122 -48.53 -22.24 -2.77
N GLU A 123 -47.50 -21.40 -2.93
CA GLU A 123 -46.78 -21.24 -4.21
C GLU A 123 -45.83 -22.40 -4.51
N ARG A 124 -45.22 -23.01 -3.50
CA ARG A 124 -44.40 -24.23 -3.71
C ARG A 124 -45.21 -25.37 -4.33
N ARG A 125 -46.47 -25.55 -3.91
CA ARG A 125 -47.39 -26.54 -4.50
C ARG A 125 -47.71 -26.23 -5.95
N ARG A 126 -47.82 -24.94 -6.31
CA ARG A 126 -48.07 -24.49 -7.68
C ARG A 126 -46.94 -24.86 -8.63
N TYR A 127 -45.69 -24.59 -8.26
CA TYR A 127 -44.53 -24.92 -9.10
C TYR A 127 -44.30 -26.44 -9.24
N LEU A 128 -44.71 -27.22 -8.25
CA LEU A 128 -44.66 -28.68 -8.33
C LEU A 128 -45.64 -29.23 -9.39
N VAL A 129 -46.84 -28.64 -9.48
CA VAL A 129 -47.82 -28.98 -10.52
C VAL A 129 -47.35 -28.51 -11.89
N ASP A 130 -46.77 -27.31 -12.01
CA ASP A 130 -46.18 -26.82 -13.27
C ASP A 130 -45.07 -27.74 -13.79
N GLY A 131 -44.19 -28.22 -12.90
CA GLY A 131 -43.18 -29.21 -13.23
C GLY A 131 -43.79 -30.54 -13.68
N ALA A 132 -44.82 -31.04 -12.99
CA ALA A 132 -45.49 -32.30 -13.35
C ALA A 132 -46.18 -32.25 -14.72
N VAL A 133 -46.82 -31.13 -15.08
CA VAL A 133 -47.42 -30.93 -16.40
C VAL A 133 -46.36 -30.98 -17.50
N LEU A 134 -45.23 -30.29 -17.28
CA LEU A 134 -44.12 -30.29 -18.24
C LEU A 134 -43.51 -31.70 -18.37
N ALA A 135 -43.34 -32.40 -17.23
CA ALA A 135 -42.84 -33.76 -17.21
C ALA A 135 -43.72 -34.71 -18.04
N GLY A 136 -45.04 -34.71 -17.78
CA GLY A 136 -45.97 -35.57 -18.54
C GLY A 136 -45.95 -35.29 -20.04
N SER A 137 -45.80 -34.01 -20.42
CA SER A 137 -45.78 -33.59 -21.83
C SER A 137 -44.52 -34.03 -22.57
N LEU A 138 -43.35 -33.88 -21.93
CA LEU A 138 -42.09 -34.32 -22.51
C LEU A 138 -41.98 -35.85 -22.55
N LEU A 139 -42.53 -36.54 -21.55
CA LEU A 139 -42.59 -38.01 -21.55
C LEU A 139 -43.47 -38.54 -22.69
N LEU A 140 -44.61 -37.87 -22.94
CA LEU A 140 -45.48 -38.18 -24.07
C LEU A 140 -44.76 -37.94 -25.42
N LEU A 141 -44.02 -36.84 -25.56
CA LEU A 141 -43.20 -36.57 -26.74
C LEU A 141 -42.13 -37.64 -26.94
N ALA A 142 -41.37 -37.98 -25.90
CA ALA A 142 -40.36 -39.03 -25.94
C ALA A 142 -40.97 -40.40 -26.33
N TRP A 143 -42.14 -40.74 -25.80
CA TRP A 143 -42.87 -41.95 -26.18
C TRP A 143 -43.20 -41.95 -27.67
N SER A 144 -43.77 -40.86 -28.17
CA SER A 144 -44.23 -40.75 -29.56
C SER A 144 -43.10 -40.71 -30.61
N LEU A 145 -41.99 -40.04 -30.31
CA LEU A 145 -40.93 -39.74 -31.28
C LEU A 145 -39.76 -40.74 -31.23
N VAL A 146 -39.46 -41.31 -30.06
CA VAL A 146 -38.23 -42.07 -29.85
C VAL A 146 -38.52 -43.52 -29.49
N ILE A 147 -39.44 -43.75 -28.56
CA ILE A 147 -39.65 -45.11 -28.01
C ILE A 147 -40.53 -45.94 -28.93
N ARG A 148 -41.67 -45.39 -29.37
CA ARG A 148 -42.63 -46.11 -30.21
C ARG A 148 -42.10 -46.50 -31.60
N PRO A 149 -41.37 -45.64 -32.34
CA PRO A 149 -40.91 -45.99 -33.70
C PRO A 149 -39.80 -47.05 -33.72
N ASN A 150 -39.27 -47.45 -32.57
CA ASN A 150 -38.19 -48.43 -32.49
C ASN A 150 -38.74 -49.87 -32.67
N PRO A 151 -38.32 -50.62 -33.71
CA PRO A 151 -38.92 -51.90 -34.12
C PRO A 151 -38.77 -53.09 -33.14
N GLY A 152 -38.16 -52.88 -31.96
CA GLY A 152 -38.18 -53.82 -30.83
C GLY A 152 -39.35 -53.61 -29.86
N GLY A 153 -40.54 -53.27 -30.39
CA GLY A 153 -41.72 -52.89 -29.62
C GLY A 153 -42.27 -53.99 -28.67
N PRO A 154 -43.14 -53.62 -27.71
CA PRO A 154 -43.40 -54.29 -26.43
C PRO A 154 -44.24 -55.58 -26.52
N GLY A 155 -43.78 -56.55 -27.30
CA GLY A 155 -44.36 -57.90 -27.42
C GLY A 155 -43.68 -58.96 -26.56
N ASP A 156 -42.41 -58.78 -26.21
CA ASP A 156 -41.65 -59.75 -25.41
C ASP A 156 -41.14 -59.06 -24.14
N GLY A 157 -41.66 -59.45 -22.97
CA GLY A 157 -41.42 -58.82 -21.67
C GLY A 157 -39.96 -58.79 -21.21
N SER A 158 -39.16 -57.89 -21.79
CA SER A 158 -37.75 -57.72 -21.48
C SER A 158 -37.51 -56.45 -20.66
N TRP A 159 -36.75 -56.58 -19.59
CA TRP A 159 -36.29 -55.49 -18.73
C TRP A 159 -35.55 -54.38 -19.51
N GLN A 160 -35.07 -54.68 -20.73
CA GLN A 160 -34.38 -53.75 -21.62
C GLN A 160 -35.27 -52.58 -22.05
N THR A 161 -36.56 -52.84 -22.29
CA THR A 161 -37.53 -51.76 -22.58
C THR A 161 -37.75 -50.89 -21.35
N ALA A 162 -37.79 -51.47 -20.15
CA ALA A 162 -37.90 -50.72 -18.91
C ALA A 162 -36.66 -49.84 -18.64
N VAL A 163 -35.46 -50.37 -18.96
CA VAL A 163 -34.20 -49.61 -18.89
C VAL A 163 -34.18 -48.51 -19.95
N ALA A 164 -34.58 -48.76 -21.19
CA ALA A 164 -34.63 -47.74 -22.25
C ALA A 164 -35.62 -46.60 -21.93
N LEU A 165 -36.73 -46.91 -21.24
CA LEU A 165 -37.70 -45.92 -20.74
C LEU A 165 -37.18 -45.09 -19.56
N LEU A 166 -36.22 -45.64 -18.79
CA LEU A 166 -35.73 -45.01 -17.58
C LEU A 166 -34.94 -43.72 -17.87
N TYR A 167 -34.16 -43.67 -18.96
CA TYR A 167 -33.29 -42.53 -19.27
C TYR A 167 -34.11 -41.28 -19.62
N PRO A 168 -35.02 -41.32 -20.62
CA PRO A 168 -35.84 -40.15 -20.94
C PRO A 168 -36.76 -39.77 -19.78
N ALA A 169 -37.27 -40.74 -19.01
CA ALA A 169 -38.10 -40.45 -17.84
C ALA A 169 -37.33 -39.67 -16.77
N LEU A 170 -36.08 -40.05 -16.48
CA LEU A 170 -35.24 -39.35 -15.52
C LEU A 170 -34.87 -37.93 -15.98
N ASP A 171 -34.55 -37.75 -17.26
CA ASP A 171 -34.26 -36.42 -17.83
C ASP A 171 -35.46 -35.48 -17.73
N VAL A 172 -36.63 -35.99 -18.08
CA VAL A 172 -37.89 -35.27 -18.02
C VAL A 172 -38.24 -34.85 -16.59
N LEU A 173 -38.06 -35.77 -15.63
CA LEU A 173 -38.24 -35.45 -14.21
C LEU A 173 -37.21 -34.40 -13.76
N ALA A 174 -35.97 -34.48 -14.23
CA ALA A 174 -34.92 -33.54 -13.85
C ALA A 174 -35.24 -32.12 -14.37
N VAL A 175 -35.71 -31.99 -15.61
CA VAL A 175 -36.16 -30.71 -16.18
C VAL A 175 -37.31 -30.14 -15.36
N ALA A 176 -38.30 -30.97 -15.01
CA ALA A 176 -39.42 -30.57 -14.17
C ALA A 176 -38.99 -30.09 -12.78
N ALA A 177 -38.04 -30.79 -12.15
CA ALA A 177 -37.47 -30.36 -10.88
C ALA A 177 -36.68 -29.05 -11.01
N GLY A 178 -35.98 -28.82 -12.13
CA GLY A 178 -35.32 -27.55 -12.45
C GLY A 178 -36.30 -26.38 -12.56
N VAL A 179 -37.46 -26.59 -13.18
CA VAL A 179 -38.54 -25.59 -13.24
C VAL A 179 -39.08 -25.28 -11.84
N TYR A 180 -39.27 -26.33 -11.03
CA TYR A 180 -39.63 -26.16 -9.62
C TYR A 180 -38.58 -25.35 -8.86
N ALA A 181 -37.28 -25.63 -9.03
CA ALA A 181 -36.20 -24.91 -8.39
C ALA A 181 -36.20 -23.43 -8.76
N LEU A 182 -36.43 -23.10 -10.04
CA LEU A 182 -36.53 -21.71 -10.50
C LEU A 182 -37.73 -20.98 -9.88
N GLY A 183 -38.89 -21.64 -9.80
CA GLY A 183 -40.07 -21.06 -9.15
C GLY A 183 -39.92 -20.91 -7.63
N ALA A 184 -39.27 -21.87 -6.98
CA ALA A 184 -39.02 -21.84 -5.54
C ALA A 184 -37.88 -20.89 -5.12
N ALA A 185 -37.01 -20.50 -6.05
CA ALA A 185 -35.84 -19.67 -5.77
C ALA A 185 -36.21 -18.26 -5.31
N ALA A 186 -35.66 -17.85 -4.16
CA ALA A 186 -35.72 -16.45 -3.71
C ALA A 186 -35.06 -15.51 -4.75
N SER A 187 -35.46 -14.23 -4.79
CA SER A 187 -34.98 -13.21 -5.75
C SER A 187 -33.45 -13.17 -5.89
N GLY A 188 -32.72 -13.30 -4.77
CA GLY A 188 -31.27 -13.39 -4.75
C GLY A 188 -30.71 -14.62 -5.49
N THR A 189 -31.40 -15.76 -5.46
CA THR A 189 -30.93 -17.06 -5.98
C THR A 189 -31.49 -17.45 -7.35
N GLN A 190 -32.41 -16.67 -7.92
CA GLN A 190 -33.06 -16.99 -9.21
C GLN A 190 -32.08 -17.18 -10.36
N LYS A 191 -31.01 -16.35 -10.45
CA LYS A 191 -30.00 -16.50 -11.49
C LYS A 191 -29.30 -17.86 -11.43
N ALA A 192 -28.96 -18.31 -10.23
CA ALA A 192 -28.35 -19.61 -10.01
C ALA A 192 -29.30 -20.77 -10.35
N ALA A 193 -30.58 -20.63 -10.04
CA ALA A 193 -31.61 -21.62 -10.41
C ALA A 193 -31.85 -21.70 -11.92
N ARG A 194 -31.75 -20.58 -12.66
CA ARG A 194 -31.80 -20.58 -14.14
C ARG A 194 -30.66 -21.39 -14.74
N PHE A 195 -29.44 -21.23 -14.24
CA PHE A 195 -28.30 -22.03 -14.70
C PHE A 195 -28.48 -23.53 -14.43
N LEU A 196 -29.08 -23.91 -13.30
CA LEU A 196 -29.44 -25.31 -13.02
C LEU A 196 -30.46 -25.83 -14.04
N LEU A 197 -31.54 -25.09 -14.30
CA LEU A 197 -32.55 -25.47 -15.29
C LEU A 197 -31.95 -25.58 -16.70
N CYS A 198 -31.16 -24.59 -17.14
CA CYS A 198 -30.49 -24.64 -18.44
C CYS A 198 -29.55 -25.84 -18.55
N ALA A 199 -28.78 -26.15 -17.49
CA ALA A 199 -27.89 -27.31 -17.48
C ALA A 199 -28.65 -28.62 -17.69
N VAL A 200 -29.76 -28.82 -16.99
CA VAL A 200 -30.56 -30.05 -17.10
C VAL A 200 -31.25 -30.15 -18.46
N ILE A 201 -31.73 -29.04 -19.04
CA ILE A 201 -32.27 -29.03 -20.40
C ILE A 201 -31.18 -29.41 -21.42
N VAL A 202 -29.99 -28.82 -21.32
CA VAL A 202 -28.87 -29.12 -22.21
C VAL A 202 -28.45 -30.59 -22.12
N LEU A 203 -28.46 -31.16 -20.91
CA LEU A 203 -28.19 -32.58 -20.67
C LEU A 203 -29.24 -33.46 -21.39
N ALA A 204 -30.53 -33.20 -21.15
CA ALA A 204 -31.63 -33.94 -21.77
C ALA A 204 -31.63 -33.85 -23.31
N VAL A 205 -31.25 -32.70 -23.88
CA VAL A 205 -31.09 -32.53 -25.34
C VAL A 205 -29.90 -33.35 -25.85
N GLY A 206 -28.80 -33.40 -25.11
CA GLY A 206 -27.66 -34.26 -25.42
C GLY A 206 -28.04 -35.73 -25.42
N ASP A 207 -28.76 -36.19 -24.39
CA ASP A 207 -29.21 -37.58 -24.25
C ASP A 207 -30.22 -37.98 -25.34
N ALA A 208 -31.14 -37.07 -25.70
CA ALA A 208 -32.07 -37.28 -26.81
C ALA A 208 -31.33 -37.36 -28.16
N ASN A 209 -30.32 -36.51 -28.39
CA ASN A 209 -29.51 -36.54 -29.60
C ASN A 209 -28.67 -37.83 -29.69
N TYR A 210 -28.11 -38.29 -28.57
CA TYR A 210 -27.44 -39.58 -28.47
C TYR A 210 -28.38 -40.74 -28.82
N ALA A 211 -29.56 -40.80 -28.19
CA ALA A 211 -30.54 -41.84 -28.41
C ALA A 211 -30.99 -41.90 -29.88
N LEU A 212 -31.22 -40.73 -30.51
CA LEU A 212 -31.56 -40.64 -31.92
C LEU A 212 -30.44 -41.22 -32.81
N GLN A 213 -29.19 -40.81 -32.61
CA GLN A 213 -28.05 -41.28 -33.41
C GLN A 213 -27.76 -42.76 -33.23
N VAL A 214 -27.94 -43.30 -32.03
CA VAL A 214 -27.83 -44.74 -31.77
C VAL A 214 -28.94 -45.49 -32.51
N SER A 215 -30.18 -44.98 -32.47
CA SER A 215 -31.32 -45.62 -33.14
C SER A 215 -31.19 -45.62 -34.68
N THR A 216 -30.55 -44.61 -35.25
CA THR A 216 -30.28 -44.52 -36.70
C THR A 216 -28.98 -45.20 -37.12
N GLY A 217 -28.22 -45.78 -36.17
CA GLY A 217 -26.93 -46.41 -36.42
C GLY A 217 -25.83 -45.44 -36.87
N THR A 218 -26.03 -44.13 -36.68
CA THR A 218 -25.12 -43.07 -37.11
C THR A 218 -24.17 -42.61 -36.00
N TRP A 219 -24.24 -43.24 -34.83
CA TRP A 219 -23.39 -42.87 -33.69
C TRP A 219 -21.91 -43.13 -33.97
N ASN A 220 -21.11 -42.06 -33.90
CA ASN A 220 -19.65 -42.15 -34.00
C ASN A 220 -18.97 -41.07 -33.14
N TYR A 221 -19.26 -41.07 -31.83
CA TYR A 221 -18.74 -40.08 -30.89
C TYR A 221 -18.93 -38.63 -31.39
N ASP A 222 -20.16 -38.31 -31.76
CA ASP A 222 -20.53 -37.03 -32.36
C ASP A 222 -20.16 -35.86 -31.45
N LEU A 223 -19.39 -34.92 -32.01
CA LEU A 223 -18.85 -33.77 -31.29
C LEU A 223 -19.97 -32.91 -30.69
N THR A 224 -21.13 -32.83 -31.35
CA THR A 224 -22.29 -32.07 -30.87
C THR A 224 -22.81 -32.63 -29.56
N THR A 225 -23.05 -33.94 -29.52
CA THR A 225 -23.50 -34.66 -28.31
C THR A 225 -22.50 -34.52 -27.17
N MET A 226 -21.20 -34.74 -27.45
CA MET A 226 -20.14 -34.59 -26.45
C MET A 226 -20.08 -33.17 -25.88
N THR A 227 -20.28 -32.15 -26.73
CA THR A 227 -20.26 -30.75 -26.31
C THR A 227 -21.44 -30.44 -25.39
N LEU A 228 -22.63 -30.93 -25.71
CA LEU A 228 -23.83 -30.70 -24.91
C LEU A 228 -23.65 -31.26 -23.49
N TRP A 229 -23.15 -32.49 -23.36
CA TRP A 229 -22.89 -33.11 -22.06
C TRP A 229 -21.88 -32.31 -21.23
N LEU A 230 -20.75 -31.91 -21.79
CA LEU A 230 -19.76 -31.10 -21.07
C LEU A 230 -20.28 -29.70 -20.71
N LEU A 231 -21.03 -29.07 -21.62
CA LEU A 231 -21.61 -27.75 -21.44
C LEU A 231 -22.61 -27.73 -20.28
N ALA A 232 -23.42 -28.78 -20.12
CA ALA A 232 -24.37 -28.91 -19.02
C ALA A 232 -23.69 -28.73 -17.66
N PHE A 233 -22.58 -29.43 -17.41
CA PHE A 233 -21.86 -29.32 -16.13
C PHE A 233 -21.07 -28.02 -16.00
N CYS A 234 -20.58 -27.44 -17.10
CA CYS A 234 -20.01 -26.09 -17.10
C CYS A 234 -21.04 -25.02 -16.69
N LEU A 235 -22.31 -25.16 -17.13
CA LEU A 235 -23.42 -24.29 -16.72
C LEU A 235 -23.71 -24.40 -15.22
N LEU A 236 -23.57 -25.59 -14.62
CA LEU A 236 -23.68 -25.75 -13.16
C LEU A 236 -22.56 -25.00 -12.42
N VAL A 237 -21.30 -25.12 -12.89
CA VAL A 237 -20.17 -24.35 -12.34
C VAL A 237 -20.43 -22.85 -12.48
N ALA A 238 -20.93 -22.40 -13.63
CA ALA A 238 -21.31 -21.01 -13.85
C ALA A 238 -22.40 -20.53 -12.87
N GLY A 239 -23.45 -21.33 -12.68
CA GLY A 239 -24.55 -21.04 -11.75
C GLY A 239 -24.09 -20.85 -10.31
N ARG A 240 -23.10 -21.64 -9.88
CA ARG A 240 -22.48 -21.52 -8.56
C ARG A 240 -21.78 -20.17 -8.35
N PHE A 241 -21.16 -19.61 -9.39
CA PHE A 241 -20.44 -18.32 -9.34
C PHE A 241 -21.32 -17.10 -9.66
N ALA A 242 -22.57 -17.31 -10.11
CA ALA A 242 -23.51 -16.24 -10.44
C ALA A 242 -23.85 -15.33 -9.23
N GLY A 243 -23.70 -15.81 -7.99
CA GLY A 243 -23.83 -15.04 -6.73
C GLY A 243 -25.23 -14.51 -6.44
N PRO A 244 -25.59 -14.25 -5.16
CA PRO A 244 -26.84 -13.57 -4.86
C PRO A 244 -26.81 -12.15 -5.43
N SER A 245 -27.87 -11.75 -6.14
CA SER A 245 -28.02 -10.35 -6.55
C SER A 245 -28.15 -9.50 -5.28
N THR A 246 -27.19 -8.62 -5.01
CA THR A 246 -27.10 -7.80 -3.78
C THR A 246 -28.02 -6.57 -3.79
N THR A 247 -28.85 -6.42 -4.82
CA THR A 247 -29.88 -5.40 -4.86
C THR A 247 -31.20 -6.02 -4.40
N PRO A 248 -31.70 -5.71 -3.19
CA PRO A 248 -33.12 -5.88 -2.90
C PRO A 248 -33.85 -4.97 -3.88
N LEU A 249 -34.35 -5.53 -4.97
CA LEU A 249 -35.20 -4.79 -5.90
C LEU A 249 -36.49 -4.47 -5.14
N PRO A 250 -36.94 -3.20 -5.12
CA PRO A 250 -38.26 -2.88 -4.60
C PRO A 250 -39.28 -3.70 -5.39
N VAL A 251 -40.33 -4.17 -4.70
CA VAL A 251 -41.45 -4.91 -5.28
C VAL A 251 -42.04 -4.04 -6.41
N ARG A 252 -41.60 -4.27 -7.64
CA ARG A 252 -42.11 -3.57 -8.82
C ARG A 252 -43.38 -4.28 -9.24
N VAL A 253 -44.36 -3.50 -9.66
CA VAL A 253 -45.56 -3.88 -10.43
C VAL A 253 -45.26 -4.84 -11.61
N ALA A 254 -43.99 -5.03 -11.97
CA ALA A 254 -43.48 -6.10 -12.83
C ALA A 254 -43.86 -7.53 -12.38
N ASP A 255 -44.13 -7.78 -11.09
CA ASP A 255 -44.61 -9.08 -10.61
C ASP A 255 -46.00 -9.44 -11.19
N LEU A 256 -46.78 -8.45 -11.63
CA LEU A 256 -48.05 -8.68 -12.34
C LEU A 256 -47.85 -9.02 -13.83
N ARG A 257 -46.79 -8.50 -14.48
CA ARG A 257 -46.46 -8.89 -15.87
C ARG A 257 -45.81 -10.28 -15.94
N ALA A 258 -45.05 -10.67 -14.93
CA ALA A 258 -44.49 -12.02 -14.80
C ALA A 258 -45.58 -13.12 -14.63
N SER A 259 -46.80 -12.73 -14.24
CA SER A 259 -47.95 -13.63 -14.16
C SER A 259 -48.33 -14.22 -15.53
N ARG A 260 -48.36 -13.43 -16.61
CA ARG A 260 -48.80 -13.90 -17.93
C ARG A 260 -47.84 -14.90 -18.58
N THR A 261 -46.52 -14.69 -18.48
CA THR A 261 -45.52 -15.63 -19.03
C THR A 261 -45.46 -16.94 -18.23
N SER A 262 -45.72 -16.91 -16.92
CA SER A 262 -45.81 -18.12 -16.08
C SER A 262 -47.01 -19.02 -16.39
N VAL A 263 -48.03 -18.49 -17.08
CA VAL A 263 -49.25 -19.22 -17.44
C VAL A 263 -49.11 -19.88 -18.82
N ILE A 264 -48.37 -19.28 -19.75
CA ILE A 264 -48.28 -19.75 -21.14
C ILE A 264 -47.15 -20.78 -21.35
N ALA A 265 -46.03 -20.65 -20.63
CA ALA A 265 -44.83 -21.47 -20.84
C ALA A 265 -45.05 -23.00 -20.77
N PRO A 266 -45.84 -23.57 -19.83
CA PRO A 266 -46.09 -25.01 -19.81
C PRO A 266 -47.19 -25.48 -20.78
N VAL A 267 -47.96 -24.57 -21.40
CA VAL A 267 -49.10 -24.93 -22.27
C VAL A 267 -48.66 -25.27 -23.70
N VAL A 268 -47.59 -24.62 -24.20
CA VAL A 268 -47.07 -24.86 -25.55
C VAL A 268 -46.57 -26.30 -25.74
N PRO A 269 -45.74 -26.88 -24.84
CA PRO A 269 -45.31 -28.28 -24.96
C PRO A 269 -46.45 -29.28 -24.85
N VAL A 270 -47.45 -29.02 -23.97
CA VAL A 270 -48.67 -29.84 -23.84
C VAL A 270 -49.42 -29.88 -25.16
N PHE A 271 -49.61 -28.73 -25.80
CA PHE A 271 -50.36 -28.60 -27.06
C PHE A 271 -49.67 -29.34 -28.20
N VAL A 272 -48.35 -29.20 -28.32
CA VAL A 272 -47.54 -29.93 -29.32
C VAL A 272 -47.58 -31.45 -29.07
N ALA A 273 -47.45 -31.89 -27.82
CA ALA A 273 -47.49 -33.30 -27.46
C ALA A 273 -48.86 -33.95 -27.77
N ILE A 274 -49.96 -33.24 -27.51
CA ILE A 274 -51.31 -33.69 -27.83
C ILE A 274 -51.52 -33.75 -29.35
N LEU A 275 -51.08 -32.73 -30.10
CA LEU A 275 -51.19 -32.74 -31.57
C LEU A 275 -50.44 -33.91 -32.21
N LEU A 276 -49.22 -34.19 -31.75
CA LEU A 276 -48.42 -35.34 -32.21
C LEU A 276 -49.05 -36.68 -31.82
N ALA A 277 -49.60 -36.79 -30.61
CA ALA A 277 -50.30 -37.99 -30.15
C ALA A 277 -51.58 -38.27 -30.97
N VAL A 278 -52.30 -37.22 -31.40
CA VAL A 278 -53.49 -37.33 -32.25
C VAL A 278 -53.13 -37.65 -33.71
N ALA A 279 -51.99 -37.14 -34.19
CA ALA A 279 -51.52 -37.35 -35.56
C ALA A 279 -50.93 -38.75 -35.83
N THR A 280 -50.77 -39.59 -34.80
CA THR A 280 -50.19 -40.94 -34.92
C THR A 280 -51.20 -42.02 -34.48
N PRO A 281 -51.19 -43.25 -35.04
CA PRO A 281 -52.18 -44.29 -34.69
C PRO A 281 -52.14 -44.60 -33.18
N SER A 282 -53.24 -44.58 -32.46
CA SER A 282 -53.19 -44.58 -30.98
C SER A 282 -52.95 -45.98 -30.39
N ASP A 283 -51.98 -46.14 -29.49
CA ASP A 283 -51.87 -47.29 -28.58
C ASP A 283 -52.37 -46.94 -27.17
N VAL A 284 -52.67 -47.95 -26.34
CA VAL A 284 -53.24 -47.75 -24.98
C VAL A 284 -52.34 -46.86 -24.13
N VAL A 285 -51.01 -46.97 -24.29
CA VAL A 285 -50.02 -46.18 -23.54
C VAL A 285 -50.11 -44.69 -23.91
N THR A 286 -50.22 -44.35 -25.20
CA THR A 286 -50.39 -42.96 -25.65
C THR A 286 -51.66 -42.34 -25.07
N ILE A 287 -52.78 -43.09 -25.04
CA ILE A 287 -54.06 -42.60 -24.50
C ILE A 287 -53.94 -42.31 -23.00
N VAL A 288 -53.32 -43.21 -22.23
CA VAL A 288 -53.12 -43.04 -20.78
C VAL A 288 -52.24 -41.83 -20.48
N LEU A 289 -51.15 -41.62 -21.24
CA LEU A 289 -50.26 -40.49 -21.06
C LEU A 289 -50.95 -39.15 -21.40
N VAL A 290 -51.73 -39.09 -22.48
CA VAL A 290 -52.53 -37.90 -22.83
C VAL A 290 -53.55 -37.58 -21.72
N ALA A 291 -54.27 -38.59 -21.21
CA ALA A 291 -55.23 -38.41 -20.12
C ALA A 291 -54.57 -37.88 -18.83
N ALA A 292 -53.40 -38.42 -18.47
CA ALA A 292 -52.64 -37.96 -17.30
C ALA A 292 -52.21 -36.49 -17.41
N VAL A 293 -51.73 -36.07 -18.59
CA VAL A 293 -51.35 -34.66 -18.86
C VAL A 293 -52.56 -33.73 -18.75
N LEU A 294 -53.71 -34.12 -19.32
CA LEU A 294 -54.94 -33.32 -19.25
C LEU A 294 -55.44 -33.13 -17.82
N VAL A 295 -55.38 -34.18 -16.97
CA VAL A 295 -55.74 -34.09 -15.55
C VAL A 295 -54.82 -33.10 -14.81
N LEU A 296 -53.51 -33.16 -15.06
CA LEU A 296 -52.55 -32.24 -14.45
C LEU A 296 -52.79 -30.78 -14.86
N VAL A 297 -53.15 -30.54 -16.13
CA VAL A 297 -53.53 -29.21 -16.63
C VAL A 297 -54.83 -28.70 -15.97
N LEU A 298 -55.81 -29.58 -15.76
CA LEU A 298 -57.06 -29.20 -15.07
C LEU A 298 -56.82 -28.85 -13.60
N VAL A 299 -56.03 -29.67 -12.88
CA VAL A 299 -55.60 -29.39 -11.50
C VAL A 299 -54.83 -28.06 -11.43
N ARG A 300 -54.01 -27.78 -12.45
CA ARG A 300 -53.30 -26.51 -12.54
C ARG A 300 -54.24 -25.31 -12.68
N TYR A 301 -55.23 -25.41 -13.56
CA TYR A 301 -56.19 -24.34 -13.83
C TYR A 301 -57.03 -23.98 -12.59
N THR A 302 -57.49 -25.00 -11.84
CA THR A 302 -58.27 -24.79 -10.59
C THR A 302 -57.45 -24.09 -9.49
N LEU A 303 -56.16 -24.41 -9.34
CA LEU A 303 -55.28 -23.75 -8.37
C LEU A 303 -55.00 -22.27 -8.70
N LEU A 304 -55.01 -21.89 -9.98
CA LEU A 304 -54.88 -20.49 -10.43
C LEU A 304 -56.11 -19.66 -10.04
N GLY A 305 -57.32 -20.18 -10.25
CA GLY A 305 -58.56 -19.45 -9.92
C GLY A 305 -58.75 -19.16 -8.42
N LEU A 306 -58.21 -20.01 -7.54
CA LEU A 306 -58.27 -19.82 -6.08
C LEU A 306 -57.25 -18.81 -5.53
N ALA A 307 -56.23 -18.45 -6.30
CA ALA A 307 -55.18 -17.51 -5.89
C ALA A 307 -55.57 -16.05 -6.15
N ASP A 308 -56.35 -15.79 -7.19
CA ASP A 308 -56.73 -14.44 -7.65
C ASP A 308 -57.59 -13.69 -6.62
N ARG A 309 -58.50 -14.40 -5.92
CA ARG A 309 -59.37 -13.82 -4.88
C ARG A 309 -58.58 -13.32 -3.65
N SER A 310 -57.54 -14.05 -3.24
CA SER A 310 -56.75 -13.67 -2.05
C SER A 310 -55.76 -12.52 -2.28
N VAL A 311 -55.39 -12.24 -3.53
CA VAL A 311 -54.45 -11.15 -3.87
C VAL A 311 -55.17 -9.80 -3.89
N VAL A 312 -56.43 -9.76 -4.34
CA VAL A 312 -57.23 -8.54 -4.37
C VAL A 312 -57.56 -8.04 -2.95
N GLU A 313 -57.91 -8.94 -2.03
CA GLU A 313 -58.17 -8.60 -0.62
C GLU A 313 -56.89 -8.18 0.14
N GLY A 314 -55.74 -8.80 -0.18
CA GLY A 314 -54.44 -8.45 0.43
C GLY A 314 -53.94 -7.06 0.03
N LEU A 315 -54.07 -6.67 -1.24
CA LEU A 315 -53.60 -5.38 -1.76
C LEU A 315 -54.32 -4.19 -1.12
N GLN A 316 -55.61 -4.32 -0.81
CA GLN A 316 -56.34 -3.26 -0.09
C GLN A 316 -55.91 -3.13 1.37
N SER A 317 -55.59 -4.24 2.04
CA SER A 317 -55.07 -4.19 3.41
C SER A 317 -53.63 -3.67 3.49
N ASP A 318 -52.79 -4.01 2.52
CA ASP A 318 -51.38 -3.59 2.47
C ASP A 318 -51.26 -2.09 2.18
N VAL A 319 -52.09 -1.49 1.31
CA VAL A 319 -52.06 -0.04 1.05
C VAL A 319 -52.53 0.78 2.27
N LEU A 320 -53.51 0.27 3.02
CA LEU A 320 -53.95 0.91 4.26
C LEU A 320 -52.93 0.71 5.41
N ALA A 321 -52.27 -0.45 5.47
CA ALA A 321 -51.21 -0.72 6.44
C ALA A 321 -49.94 0.09 6.13
N ASP A 322 -49.54 0.21 4.86
CA ASP A 322 -48.38 1.00 4.44
C ASP A 322 -48.59 2.50 4.66
N SER A 323 -49.80 3.02 4.40
CA SER A 323 -50.12 4.43 4.68
C SER A 323 -50.18 4.72 6.19
N ALA A 324 -50.74 3.80 7.00
CA ALA A 324 -50.71 3.92 8.46
C ALA A 324 -49.29 3.79 9.02
N PHE A 325 -48.50 2.85 8.52
CA PHE A 325 -47.11 2.65 8.91
C PHE A 325 -46.25 3.86 8.54
N LEU A 326 -46.43 4.44 7.36
CA LEU A 326 -45.71 5.64 6.93
C LEU A 326 -46.10 6.85 7.81
N ALA A 327 -47.39 7.03 8.08
CA ALA A 327 -47.87 8.11 8.95
C ALA A 327 -47.31 7.99 10.38
N VAL A 328 -47.29 6.77 10.95
CA VAL A 328 -46.70 6.49 12.27
C VAL A 328 -45.18 6.68 12.25
N THR A 329 -44.49 6.20 11.21
CA THR A 329 -43.04 6.33 11.06
C THR A 329 -42.65 7.80 11.02
N LEU A 330 -43.28 8.59 10.16
CA LEU A 330 -43.01 10.03 10.06
C LEU A 330 -43.31 10.75 11.39
N GLN A 331 -44.33 10.31 12.14
CA GLN A 331 -44.70 10.87 13.46
C GLN A 331 -43.67 10.59 14.56
N HIS A 332 -42.92 9.50 14.46
CA HIS A 332 -41.89 9.13 15.43
C HIS A 332 -40.46 9.51 15.00
N LEU A 333 -40.27 10.11 13.83
CA LEU A 333 -38.97 10.67 13.46
C LEU A 333 -38.59 11.82 14.40
N ALA A 334 -37.34 11.80 14.86
CA ALA A 334 -36.81 12.77 15.81
C ALA A 334 -36.62 14.17 15.19
N ASP A 335 -36.33 14.22 13.88
CA ASP A 335 -36.16 15.46 13.14
C ASP A 335 -37.51 16.10 12.81
N PRO A 336 -37.71 17.41 13.04
CA PRO A 336 -38.91 18.12 12.63
C PRO A 336 -39.16 18.04 11.12
N ILE A 337 -40.37 17.60 10.75
CA ILE A 337 -40.83 17.50 9.36
C ILE A 337 -42.09 18.35 9.19
N LEU A 338 -42.13 19.12 8.10
CA LEU A 338 -43.29 19.90 7.68
C LEU A 338 -43.59 19.60 6.20
N ALA A 339 -44.84 19.35 5.86
CA ALA A 339 -45.29 19.32 4.46
C ALA A 339 -46.50 20.23 4.26
N CYS A 340 -46.52 20.95 3.14
CA CYS A 340 -47.63 21.82 2.76
C CYS A 340 -48.07 21.54 1.32
N ASP A 341 -49.25 22.03 0.96
CA ASP A 341 -49.72 22.02 -0.44
C ASP A 341 -49.07 23.15 -1.27
N ALA A 342 -49.38 23.16 -2.57
CA ALA A 342 -48.87 24.14 -3.53
C ALA A 342 -49.20 25.60 -3.16
N ASN A 343 -50.22 25.83 -2.32
CA ASN A 343 -50.62 27.15 -1.83
C ASN A 343 -49.99 27.49 -0.47
N GLY A 344 -49.01 26.72 -0.01
CA GLY A 344 -48.33 26.95 1.26
C GLY A 344 -49.17 26.64 2.50
N ARG A 345 -50.26 25.85 2.38
CA ARG A 345 -51.06 25.42 3.53
C ARG A 345 -50.56 24.11 4.08
N VAL A 346 -50.35 24.06 5.40
CA VAL A 346 -49.80 22.89 6.09
C VAL A 346 -50.72 21.69 5.92
N ARG A 347 -50.19 20.60 5.36
CA ARG A 347 -50.88 19.31 5.20
C ARG A 347 -50.47 18.30 6.24
N PHE A 348 -49.23 18.38 6.70
CA PHE A 348 -48.66 17.44 7.64
C PHE A 348 -47.51 18.06 8.43
N PHE A 349 -47.37 17.64 9.68
CA PHE A 349 -46.17 17.83 10.49
C PHE A 349 -46.07 16.70 11.51
N ASN A 350 -44.87 16.37 11.93
CA ASN A 350 -44.63 15.30 12.89
C ASN A 350 -44.60 15.77 14.34
N ALA A 351 -44.52 14.82 15.28
CA ALA A 351 -44.53 15.12 16.71
C ALA A 351 -43.34 15.99 17.14
N ALA A 352 -42.17 15.81 16.52
CA ALA A 352 -40.98 16.63 16.78
C ALA A 352 -41.21 18.11 16.46
N LEU A 353 -41.84 18.42 15.30
CA LEU A 353 -42.20 19.81 14.98
C LEU A 353 -43.32 20.33 15.88
N ALA A 354 -44.30 19.48 16.25
CA ALA A 354 -45.39 19.85 17.14
C ALA A 354 -44.92 20.25 18.54
N GLN A 355 -43.87 19.61 19.07
CA GLN A 355 -43.24 19.98 20.35
C GLN A 355 -42.52 21.33 20.28
N GLN A 356 -41.88 21.63 19.14
CA GLN A 356 -41.19 22.91 18.94
C GLN A 356 -42.16 24.07 18.67
N ARG A 357 -43.30 23.79 18.01
CA ARG A 357 -44.30 24.78 17.57
C ARG A 357 -45.72 24.28 17.91
N PRO A 358 -46.12 24.30 19.19
CA PRO A 358 -47.43 23.81 19.65
C PRO A 358 -48.63 24.58 19.09
N GLU A 359 -48.41 25.77 18.54
CA GLU A 359 -49.39 26.61 17.84
C GLU A 359 -49.68 26.15 16.40
N LEU A 360 -48.86 25.26 15.82
CA LEU A 360 -49.02 24.79 14.44
C LEU A 360 -50.28 23.91 14.29
N ARG A 361 -51.06 24.15 13.23
CA ARG A 361 -52.29 23.40 12.92
C ARG A 361 -52.31 23.02 11.44
N VAL A 362 -52.88 21.84 11.14
CA VAL A 362 -53.14 21.43 9.74
C VAL A 362 -54.15 22.40 9.13
N GLY A 363 -53.89 22.87 7.91
CA GLY A 363 -54.69 23.87 7.18
C GLY A 363 -54.27 25.32 7.40
N ALA A 364 -53.41 25.61 8.38
CA ALA A 364 -52.82 26.94 8.57
C ALA A 364 -51.91 27.29 7.38
N HIS A 365 -51.86 28.58 7.00
CA HIS A 365 -50.94 29.04 5.97
C HIS A 365 -49.55 29.25 6.58
N MET A 366 -48.50 28.86 5.88
CA MET A 366 -47.13 28.89 6.42
C MET A 366 -46.68 30.31 6.86
N SER A 367 -47.17 31.37 6.20
CA SER A 367 -46.89 32.75 6.62
C SER A 367 -47.57 33.16 7.94
N SER A 368 -48.64 32.47 8.35
CA SER A 368 -49.36 32.72 9.61
C SER A 368 -48.76 31.99 10.82
N VAL A 369 -47.77 31.13 10.59
CA VAL A 369 -47.11 30.32 11.63
C VAL A 369 -46.19 31.14 12.54
N GLY A 370 -45.98 32.44 12.27
CA GLY A 370 -45.40 33.36 13.23
C GLY A 370 -43.87 33.51 13.14
N SER A 371 -43.47 34.78 13.08
CA SER A 371 -42.14 35.35 12.86
C SER A 371 -41.31 35.49 14.15
N VAL A 372 -41.01 34.39 14.85
CA VAL A 372 -40.42 34.51 16.22
C VAL A 372 -39.03 33.89 16.38
N ASP A 373 -38.43 33.28 15.36
CA ASP A 373 -37.01 32.91 15.41
C ASP A 373 -36.22 33.71 14.38
N GLU A 374 -35.19 34.43 14.81
CA GLU A 374 -34.19 34.97 13.89
C GLU A 374 -33.47 33.78 13.23
N ILE A 375 -33.71 33.59 11.93
CA ILE A 375 -33.07 32.55 11.12
C ILE A 375 -31.89 33.22 10.41
N PHE A 376 -30.69 32.82 10.76
CA PHE A 376 -29.46 33.24 10.11
C PHE A 376 -28.93 32.16 9.18
N ARG A 377 -28.14 32.56 8.18
CA ARG A 377 -27.35 31.65 7.35
C ARG A 377 -26.28 30.97 8.21
N GLY A 378 -25.55 30.02 7.63
CA GLY A 378 -24.53 29.23 8.34
C GLY A 378 -23.41 30.05 9.00
N ASP A 379 -23.28 31.34 8.67
CA ASP A 379 -22.37 32.29 9.31
C ASP A 379 -22.87 32.82 10.68
N GLY A 380 -24.14 32.63 11.01
CA GLY A 380 -24.76 33.11 12.24
C GLY A 380 -24.91 34.64 12.33
N LEU A 381 -24.68 35.36 11.23
CA LEU A 381 -24.65 36.82 11.14
C LEU A 381 -25.64 37.36 10.11
N THR A 382 -25.83 36.65 8.99
CA THR A 382 -26.68 37.10 7.89
C THR A 382 -28.11 36.55 8.04
N PRO A 383 -29.14 37.39 8.24
CA PRO A 383 -30.53 36.92 8.34
C PRO A 383 -31.05 36.42 6.98
N TRP A 384 -31.92 35.42 7.00
CA TRP A 384 -32.62 34.93 5.79
C TRP A 384 -33.74 35.87 5.38
N GLN A 385 -33.83 36.16 4.08
CA GLN A 385 -35.03 36.78 3.53
C GLN A 385 -36.14 35.74 3.35
N GLN A 386 -37.39 36.16 3.54
CA GLN A 386 -38.56 35.26 3.53
C GLN A 386 -38.74 34.53 2.19
N GLU A 387 -38.34 35.18 1.10
CA GLU A 387 -38.38 34.67 -0.27
C GLU A 387 -37.28 33.64 -0.57
N GLU A 388 -36.19 33.69 0.21
CA GLU A 388 -35.05 32.78 0.04
C GLU A 388 -35.17 31.52 0.90
N LEU A 389 -36.06 31.50 1.91
CA LEU A 389 -36.20 30.35 2.81
C LEU A 389 -36.32 29.03 2.02
N PRO A 390 -35.66 27.95 2.47
CA PRO A 390 -35.64 26.68 1.74
C PRO A 390 -37.01 26.17 1.33
N MET A 391 -38.01 26.34 2.21
CA MET A 391 -39.39 25.95 1.96
C MET A 391 -40.08 26.81 0.90
N THR A 392 -39.81 28.12 0.87
CA THR A 392 -40.34 29.04 -0.16
C THR A 392 -39.74 28.74 -1.53
N ARG A 393 -38.44 28.39 -1.58
CA ARG A 393 -37.76 27.94 -2.80
C ARG A 393 -38.32 26.61 -3.30
N ALA A 394 -38.55 25.65 -2.40
CA ALA A 394 -39.17 24.37 -2.75
C ALA A 394 -40.59 24.50 -3.32
N LEU A 395 -41.38 25.46 -2.84
CA LEU A 395 -42.68 25.80 -3.42
C LEU A 395 -42.61 26.48 -4.81
N ARG A 396 -41.41 26.86 -5.27
CA ARG A 396 -41.17 27.33 -6.64
C ARG A 396 -40.56 26.25 -7.55
N GLY A 397 -40.34 25.05 -7.01
CA GLY A 397 -39.75 23.92 -7.72
C GLY A 397 -38.27 23.65 -7.41
N ASP A 398 -37.62 24.45 -6.58
CA ASP A 398 -36.20 24.25 -6.26
C ASP A 398 -36.00 23.10 -5.26
N THR A 399 -34.94 22.31 -5.46
CA THR A 399 -34.51 21.34 -4.43
C THR A 399 -33.40 21.96 -3.60
N VAL A 400 -33.62 22.06 -2.30
CA VAL A 400 -32.63 22.52 -1.31
C VAL A 400 -32.16 21.34 -0.48
N ILE A 401 -30.84 21.14 -0.41
CA ILE A 401 -30.24 19.99 0.29
C ILE A 401 -29.21 20.53 1.27
N ASP A 402 -29.41 20.20 2.55
CA ASP A 402 -28.46 20.39 3.65
C ASP A 402 -27.90 21.82 3.77
N GLU A 403 -28.72 22.84 3.49
CA GLU A 403 -28.33 24.22 3.75
C GLU A 403 -28.31 24.50 5.25
N VAL A 404 -27.23 25.13 5.74
CA VAL A 404 -27.04 25.37 7.17
C VAL A 404 -27.79 26.63 7.59
N ALA A 405 -28.62 26.51 8.62
CA ALA A 405 -29.28 27.64 9.27
C ALA A 405 -28.97 27.66 10.77
N VAL A 406 -28.72 28.85 11.31
CA VAL A 406 -28.63 29.09 12.75
C VAL A 406 -29.94 29.73 13.19
N ILE A 407 -30.64 29.10 14.12
CA ILE A 407 -31.99 29.51 14.54
C ILE A 407 -31.99 29.76 16.05
N GLY A 408 -32.53 30.91 16.46
CA GLY A 408 -32.69 31.33 17.87
C GLY A 408 -31.81 32.52 18.28
N CYS A 409 -32.00 33.01 19.51
CA CYS A 409 -31.31 34.18 20.05
C CYS A 409 -30.43 33.85 21.27
N GLY A 410 -29.32 34.59 21.43
CA GLY A 410 -28.40 34.49 22.58
C GLY A 410 -27.83 33.09 22.80
N ALA A 411 -27.85 32.62 24.06
CA ALA A 411 -27.32 31.31 24.47
C ALA A 411 -28.13 30.10 23.95
N ASN A 412 -29.30 30.32 23.33
CA ASN A 412 -30.19 29.26 22.85
C ASN A 412 -30.09 29.03 21.34
N ARG A 413 -29.03 29.56 20.69
CA ARG A 413 -28.76 29.37 19.26
C ARG A 413 -28.45 27.91 18.97
N ARG A 414 -29.17 27.34 18.00
CA ARG A 414 -28.95 25.99 17.49
C ARG A 414 -28.69 26.00 16.00
N THR A 415 -27.87 25.07 15.55
CA THR A 415 -27.47 24.95 14.15
C THR A 415 -28.18 23.76 13.53
N PHE A 416 -28.85 23.99 12.41
CA PHE A 416 -29.63 22.98 11.70
C PHE A 416 -29.16 22.84 10.26
N HIS A 417 -29.26 21.63 9.72
CA HIS A 417 -29.36 21.42 8.28
C HIS A 417 -30.83 21.47 7.88
N LEU A 418 -31.13 22.31 6.88
CA LEU A 418 -32.45 22.44 6.29
C LEU A 418 -32.43 21.82 4.89
N SER A 419 -33.32 20.85 4.69
CA SER A 419 -33.52 20.19 3.40
C SER A 419 -34.97 20.37 2.99
N ALA A 420 -35.21 20.95 1.82
CA ALA A 420 -36.55 21.22 1.31
C ALA A 420 -36.70 20.71 -0.13
N ARG A 421 -37.80 20.03 -0.43
CA ARG A 421 -38.05 19.48 -1.77
C ARG A 421 -39.48 19.73 -2.23
N PRO A 422 -39.70 19.99 -3.53
CA PRO A 422 -41.04 19.99 -4.10
C PRO A 422 -41.62 18.57 -4.08
N ILE A 423 -42.92 18.48 -3.81
CA ILE A 423 -43.71 17.27 -3.97
C ILE A 423 -44.36 17.39 -5.35
N LEU A 424 -43.91 16.56 -6.29
CA LEU A 424 -44.37 16.57 -7.68
C LEU A 424 -45.33 15.39 -7.95
N GLY A 425 -46.36 15.64 -8.76
CA GLY A 425 -47.31 14.65 -9.24
C GLY A 425 -46.79 13.83 -10.42
N ALA A 426 -47.62 12.92 -10.94
CA ALA A 426 -47.21 12.02 -12.01
C ALA A 426 -46.97 12.73 -13.36
N ALA A 427 -47.52 13.94 -13.54
CA ALA A 427 -47.31 14.78 -14.71
C ALA A 427 -46.37 15.97 -14.43
N ASP A 428 -45.50 15.85 -13.41
CA ASP A 428 -44.55 16.89 -12.99
C ASP A 428 -45.23 18.17 -12.45
N GLU A 429 -46.51 18.07 -12.08
CA GLU A 429 -47.24 19.18 -11.46
C GLU A 429 -46.82 19.37 -9.99
N LEU A 430 -46.64 20.62 -9.56
CA LEU A 430 -46.32 20.92 -8.16
C LEU A 430 -47.56 20.68 -7.27
N LEU A 431 -47.50 19.65 -6.43
CA LEU A 431 -48.54 19.33 -5.45
C LEU A 431 -48.30 20.02 -4.11
N GLY A 432 -47.05 20.34 -3.79
CA GLY A 432 -46.66 20.97 -2.54
C GLY A 432 -45.16 20.92 -2.30
N ALA A 433 -44.73 21.02 -1.04
CA ALA A 433 -43.34 20.90 -0.65
C ALA A 433 -43.20 20.24 0.71
N VAL A 434 -42.03 19.67 0.98
CA VAL A 434 -41.64 19.10 2.28
C VAL A 434 -40.34 19.74 2.77
N LEU A 435 -40.27 20.06 4.06
CA LEU A 435 -39.11 20.57 4.77
C LEU A 435 -38.73 19.60 5.89
N LEU A 436 -37.46 19.25 5.94
CA LEU A 436 -36.80 18.52 7.02
C LEU A 436 -35.79 19.45 7.71
N LYS A 437 -35.79 19.43 9.05
CA LYS A 437 -34.84 20.17 9.88
C LYS A 437 -34.04 19.18 10.73
N HIS A 438 -32.74 19.07 10.51
CA HIS A 438 -31.85 18.18 11.26
C HIS A 438 -30.95 18.98 12.22
N ASP A 439 -30.98 18.71 13.52
CA ASP A 439 -30.19 19.43 14.54
C ASP A 439 -28.76 18.90 14.59
N ILE A 440 -27.79 19.70 14.14
CA ILE A 440 -26.37 19.35 14.12
C ILE A 440 -25.55 20.05 15.19
N THR A 441 -26.21 20.66 16.18
CA THR A 441 -25.53 21.45 17.21
C THR A 441 -24.52 20.59 18.00
N ALA A 442 -24.92 19.39 18.44
CA ALA A 442 -24.07 18.46 19.18
C ALA A 442 -23.01 17.78 18.29
N GLU A 443 -23.35 17.46 17.04
CA GLU A 443 -22.42 16.83 16.10
C GLU A 443 -21.28 17.78 15.71
N ARG A 444 -21.58 19.06 15.45
CA ARG A 444 -20.55 20.07 15.19
C ARG A 444 -19.63 20.31 16.39
N ALA A 445 -20.17 20.33 17.62
CA ALA A 445 -19.37 20.44 18.82
C ALA A 445 -18.43 19.23 18.99
N THR A 446 -18.96 18.01 18.83
CA THR A 446 -18.21 16.77 18.96
C THR A 446 -17.15 16.61 17.87
N LYS A 447 -17.47 16.95 16.62
CA LYS A 447 -16.52 16.92 15.50
C LYS A 447 -15.41 17.97 15.68
N GLY A 448 -15.74 19.14 16.21
CA GLY A 448 -14.75 20.15 16.60
C GLY A 448 -13.78 19.64 17.67
N ASP A 449 -14.30 18.99 18.71
CA ASP A 449 -13.48 18.41 19.78
C ASP A 449 -12.63 17.23 19.31
N LEU A 450 -13.16 16.35 18.45
CA LEU A 450 -12.42 15.23 17.87
C LEU A 450 -11.31 15.70 16.93
N LEU A 451 -11.59 16.70 16.08
CA LEU A 451 -10.56 17.30 15.22
C LEU A 451 -9.48 17.98 16.04
N ARG A 452 -9.87 18.70 17.11
CA ARG A 452 -8.91 19.31 18.02
C ARG A 452 -8.01 18.24 18.65
N ARG A 453 -8.56 17.19 19.24
CA ARG A 453 -7.79 16.09 19.84
C ARG A 453 -6.93 15.31 18.83
N ALA A 454 -7.40 15.13 17.61
CA ALA A 454 -6.66 14.42 16.57
C ALA A 454 -5.43 15.20 16.08
N LEU A 455 -5.44 16.53 16.20
CA LEU A 455 -4.44 17.42 15.63
C LEU A 455 -3.58 18.17 16.67
N THR A 456 -3.94 18.13 17.95
CA THR A 456 -3.16 18.78 19.02
C THR A 456 -2.55 17.77 19.99
N ASP A 457 -1.40 18.13 20.58
CA ASP A 457 -0.81 17.43 21.72
C ASP A 457 -1.59 17.77 23.00
N GLU A 458 -2.01 16.75 23.76
CA GLU A 458 -2.89 16.94 24.93
C GLU A 458 -2.22 17.68 26.09
N LEU A 459 -0.90 17.55 26.25
CA LEU A 459 -0.17 18.19 27.34
C LEU A 459 0.05 19.68 27.06
N THR A 460 0.52 20.03 25.86
CA THR A 460 0.97 21.39 25.53
C THR A 460 -0.06 22.22 24.75
N GLY A 461 -1.06 21.56 24.15
CA GLY A 461 -2.04 22.18 23.26
C GLY A 461 -1.44 22.72 21.95
N LEU A 462 -0.18 22.40 21.63
CA LEU A 462 0.42 22.67 20.32
C LEU A 462 -0.10 21.68 19.28
N GLY A 463 0.20 21.92 17.99
CA GLY A 463 -0.05 20.91 16.97
C GLY A 463 0.69 19.60 17.29
N ASN A 464 0.17 18.47 16.83
CA ASN A 464 0.87 17.19 16.89
C ASN A 464 1.41 16.80 15.50
N ARG A 465 2.06 15.64 15.39
CA ARG A 465 2.62 15.17 14.11
C ARG A 465 1.58 15.07 12.98
N ALA A 466 0.30 14.82 13.30
CA ALA A 466 -0.76 14.79 12.30
C ALA A 466 -1.08 16.18 11.75
N GLN A 467 -1.07 17.21 12.60
CA GLN A 467 -1.19 18.61 12.17
C GLN A 467 -0.04 19.01 11.25
N LEU A 468 1.22 18.68 11.61
CA LEU A 468 2.38 18.98 10.75
C LEU A 468 2.27 18.33 9.37
N ARG A 469 1.81 17.08 9.31
CA ARG A 469 1.60 16.37 8.04
C ARG A 469 0.49 17.01 7.21
N GLN A 470 -0.59 17.42 7.86
CA GLN A 470 -1.67 18.15 7.21
C GLN A 470 -1.17 19.50 6.71
N ASP A 471 -0.42 20.25 7.51
CA ASP A 471 0.15 21.55 7.14
C ASP A 471 1.03 21.46 5.88
N LEU A 472 1.85 20.42 5.75
CA LEU A 472 2.65 20.19 4.55
C LEU A 472 1.77 19.87 3.31
N HIS A 473 0.78 18.98 3.46
CA HIS A 473 -0.08 18.55 2.35
C HIS A 473 -1.08 19.62 1.89
N THR A 474 -1.69 20.37 2.81
CA THR A 474 -2.76 21.32 2.48
C THR A 474 -2.22 22.48 1.65
N THR A 475 -0.97 22.88 1.89
CA THR A 475 -0.37 24.00 1.16
C THR A 475 0.37 23.60 -0.12
N GLY A 476 0.77 22.33 -0.25
CA GLY A 476 1.30 21.79 -1.51
C GLY A 476 0.28 21.71 -2.66
N ALA A 477 -1.03 21.70 -2.36
CA ALA A 477 -2.10 21.53 -3.35
C ALA A 477 -2.50 22.80 -4.12
N GLY A 478 -2.10 24.00 -3.65
CA GLY A 478 -2.53 25.29 -4.22
C GLY A 478 -1.54 25.97 -5.18
N SER A 479 -0.29 25.50 -5.25
CA SER A 479 0.78 26.12 -6.04
C SER A 479 1.35 25.13 -7.07
N LEU A 480 1.28 25.50 -8.36
CA LEU A 480 1.96 24.82 -9.46
C LEU A 480 3.48 25.06 -9.34
N GLY A 481 4.12 24.40 -8.37
CA GLY A 481 5.55 24.52 -8.08
C GLY A 481 5.98 24.21 -6.65
N GLY A 482 5.03 24.14 -5.69
CA GLY A 482 5.33 24.03 -4.26
C GLY A 482 5.88 25.35 -3.68
N GLY A 483 5.38 25.79 -2.53
CA GLY A 483 5.93 26.94 -1.81
C GLY A 483 7.22 26.56 -1.08
N SER A 484 8.16 27.50 -0.92
CA SER A 484 9.32 27.29 -0.05
C SER A 484 8.87 27.22 1.41
N CYS A 485 9.37 26.24 2.15
CA CYS A 485 9.07 26.09 3.57
C CYS A 485 10.34 25.75 4.34
N ALA A 486 10.29 25.97 5.66
CA ALA A 486 11.37 25.59 6.55
C ALA A 486 10.81 24.86 7.78
N LEU A 487 11.57 23.89 8.26
CA LEU A 487 11.28 23.12 9.47
C LEU A 487 12.42 23.32 10.46
N LEU A 488 12.08 23.82 11.64
CA LEU A 488 13.00 23.99 12.76
C LEU A 488 12.68 22.91 13.79
N LEU A 489 13.50 21.87 13.87
CA LEU A 489 13.42 20.87 14.92
C LEU A 489 14.19 21.36 16.15
N LEU A 490 13.60 21.21 17.32
CA LEU A 490 14.10 21.74 18.58
C LEU A 490 14.02 20.64 19.65
N ASP A 491 15.12 20.44 20.36
CA ASP A 491 15.23 19.48 21.47
C ASP A 491 15.77 20.21 22.71
N LEU A 492 15.17 19.93 23.86
CA LEU A 492 15.54 20.57 25.13
C LEU A 492 16.77 19.89 25.73
N ASP A 493 17.85 20.64 25.85
CA ASP A 493 19.12 20.12 26.33
C ASP A 493 19.01 19.64 27.78
N ASP A 494 19.47 18.41 28.02
CA ASP A 494 19.51 17.78 29.35
C ASP A 494 18.16 17.67 30.08
N PHE A 495 17.04 17.70 29.34
CA PHE A 495 15.68 17.54 29.89
C PHE A 495 15.51 16.24 30.71
N LYS A 496 16.17 15.16 30.30
CA LYS A 496 16.18 13.90 31.07
C LYS A 496 16.73 14.10 32.49
N ARG A 497 17.76 14.96 32.66
CA ARG A 497 18.32 15.25 33.99
C ARG A 497 17.30 15.97 34.89
N VAL A 498 16.45 16.81 34.31
CA VAL A 498 15.33 17.46 35.01
C VAL A 498 14.32 16.41 35.47
N ASN A 499 13.93 15.48 34.59
CA ASN A 499 13.02 14.38 34.94
C ASN A 499 13.60 13.47 36.02
N ASP A 500 14.88 13.11 35.92
CA ASP A 500 15.54 12.22 36.87
C ASP A 500 15.72 12.89 38.25
N SER A 501 15.93 14.22 38.28
CA SER A 501 16.16 14.97 39.53
C SER A 501 14.87 15.43 40.22
N LEU A 502 13.85 15.83 39.46
CA LEU A 502 12.62 16.47 39.98
C LEU A 502 11.36 15.64 39.73
N GLY A 503 11.45 14.58 38.95
CA GLY A 503 10.33 13.70 38.59
C GLY A 503 9.51 14.21 37.39
N HIS A 504 8.87 13.27 36.70
CA HIS A 504 8.14 13.51 35.44
C HIS A 504 7.08 14.62 35.51
N ARG A 505 6.40 14.80 36.64
CA ARG A 505 5.39 15.87 36.81
C ARG A 505 6.00 17.27 36.64
N HIS A 506 7.23 17.48 37.08
CA HIS A 506 7.93 18.76 36.90
C HIS A 506 8.42 18.90 35.45
N GLY A 507 8.83 17.81 34.82
CA GLY A 507 9.11 17.77 33.39
C GLY A 507 7.89 18.16 32.55
N ASP A 508 6.70 17.66 32.87
CA ASP A 508 5.45 18.00 32.17
C ASP A 508 5.11 19.50 32.29
N LEU A 509 5.30 20.09 33.48
CA LEU A 509 5.11 21.52 33.70
C LEU A 509 6.16 22.35 32.93
N LEU A 510 7.40 21.87 32.86
CA LEU A 510 8.44 22.51 32.06
C LEU A 510 8.06 22.48 30.58
N LEU A 511 7.62 21.34 30.05
CA LEU A 511 7.17 21.21 28.65
C LEU A 511 5.99 22.13 28.34
N PHE A 512 5.05 22.29 29.27
CA PHE A 512 3.93 23.22 29.14
C PHE A 512 4.41 24.69 29.05
N GLU A 513 5.36 25.08 29.90
CA GLU A 513 5.93 26.43 29.87
C GLU A 513 6.74 26.67 28.59
N ILE A 514 7.58 25.71 28.17
CA ILE A 514 8.33 25.79 26.92
C ILE A 514 7.38 25.98 25.74
N ALA A 515 6.31 25.18 25.66
CA ALA A 515 5.30 25.31 24.61
C ALA A 515 4.64 26.70 24.60
N THR A 516 4.39 27.26 25.79
CA THR A 516 3.81 28.60 25.95
C THR A 516 4.77 29.67 25.42
N ARG A 517 6.06 29.57 25.73
CA ARG A 517 7.08 30.50 25.24
C ARG A 517 7.29 30.43 23.75
N ILE A 518 7.35 29.22 23.19
CA ILE A 518 7.41 29.02 21.74
C ILE A 518 6.22 29.72 21.09
N ARG A 519 4.99 29.47 21.56
CA ARG A 519 3.77 30.08 21.01
C ARG A 519 3.77 31.61 21.13
N ALA A 520 4.26 32.15 22.23
CA ALA A 520 4.28 33.60 22.47
C ALA A 520 5.19 34.35 21.49
N VAL A 521 6.24 33.70 20.98
CA VAL A 521 7.15 34.34 20.03
C VAL A 521 6.74 34.14 18.58
N LEU A 522 5.95 33.13 18.22
CA LEU A 522 5.56 32.88 16.83
C LEU A 522 4.76 34.01 16.16
N ARG A 523 4.99 34.23 14.86
CA ARG A 523 4.28 35.18 14.00
C ARG A 523 3.13 34.51 13.23
N PRO A 524 2.19 35.29 12.66
CA PRO A 524 1.21 34.77 11.73
C PRO A 524 1.88 34.03 10.56
N GLY A 525 1.46 32.79 10.29
CA GLY A 525 2.08 31.91 9.28
C GLY A 525 3.08 30.89 9.85
N GLU A 526 3.55 31.09 11.08
CA GLU A 526 4.43 30.15 11.79
C GLU A 526 3.59 29.23 12.69
N ARG A 527 3.88 27.93 12.69
CA ARG A 527 3.12 26.92 13.44
C ARG A 527 4.06 26.13 14.34
N ALA A 528 3.68 25.94 15.61
CA ALA A 528 4.42 25.11 16.55
C ALA A 528 3.72 23.76 16.76
N ILE A 529 4.53 22.71 16.75
CA ILE A 529 4.16 21.32 16.87
C ILE A 529 5.02 20.68 17.95
N ARG A 530 4.45 19.75 18.71
CA ARG A 530 5.21 18.83 19.57
C ARG A 530 5.16 17.44 18.96
N LEU A 531 6.32 16.85 18.69
CA LEU A 531 6.41 15.50 18.10
C LEU A 531 6.24 14.41 19.17
N GLY A 532 6.74 14.67 20.37
CA GLY A 532 6.71 13.76 21.52
C GLY A 532 7.91 14.02 22.43
N GLY A 533 7.86 13.57 23.68
CA GLY A 533 8.95 13.82 24.64
C GLY A 533 9.26 15.31 24.80
N ASP A 534 10.52 15.67 24.60
CA ASP A 534 11.12 17.01 24.61
C ASP A 534 11.32 17.62 23.22
N GLU A 535 10.80 17.00 22.16
CA GLU A 535 10.97 17.45 20.78
C GLU A 535 9.82 18.34 20.31
N PHE A 536 10.19 19.53 19.85
CA PHE A 536 9.29 20.53 19.26
C PHE A 536 9.70 20.81 17.82
N VAL A 537 8.72 21.18 17.00
CA VAL A 537 8.93 21.62 15.62
C VAL A 537 8.25 22.96 15.41
N VAL A 538 8.95 23.89 14.77
CA VAL A 538 8.34 25.09 14.20
C VAL A 538 8.36 24.98 12.68
N PHE A 539 7.18 25.00 12.08
CA PHE A 539 6.98 24.98 10.64
C PHE A 539 6.70 26.38 10.12
N LEU A 540 7.43 26.81 9.09
CA LEU A 540 7.37 28.14 8.50
C LEU A 540 6.96 28.05 7.03
N GLU A 541 5.94 28.83 6.66
CA GLU A 541 5.45 28.87 5.28
C GLU A 541 4.77 30.20 4.91
N PRO A 542 5.16 30.86 3.81
CA PRO A 542 6.39 30.60 3.05
C PRO A 542 7.62 30.95 3.91
N ALA A 543 8.77 30.33 3.63
CA ALA A 543 10.02 30.67 4.31
C ALA A 543 11.24 30.55 3.41
N ASP A 544 12.19 31.46 3.57
CA ASP A 544 13.56 31.34 3.08
C ASP A 544 14.56 31.06 4.22
N ALA A 545 15.85 30.86 3.87
CA ALA A 545 16.88 30.54 4.84
C ALA A 545 17.11 31.66 5.88
N ALA A 546 16.93 32.92 5.49
CA ALA A 546 17.10 34.07 6.38
C ALA A 546 15.96 34.15 7.41
N GLU A 547 14.72 33.93 6.97
CA GLU A 547 13.54 33.87 7.83
C GLU A 547 13.59 32.69 8.81
N ALA A 548 14.02 31.52 8.34
CA ALA A 548 14.21 30.35 9.18
C ALA A 548 15.27 30.60 10.26
N THR A 549 16.40 31.19 9.89
CA THR A 549 17.47 31.54 10.84
C THR A 549 17.02 32.61 11.84
N ALA A 550 16.28 33.62 11.40
CA ALA A 550 15.74 34.66 12.28
C ALA A 550 14.75 34.09 13.31
N THR A 551 13.88 33.16 12.86
CA THR A 551 12.94 32.45 13.73
C THR A 551 13.69 31.63 14.78
N ALA A 552 14.73 30.89 14.38
CA ALA A 552 15.54 30.08 15.28
C ALA A 552 16.21 30.91 16.37
N LYS A 553 16.80 32.07 16.01
CA LYS A 553 17.40 33.00 16.98
C LYS A 553 16.39 33.51 18.00
N ARG A 554 15.18 33.88 17.55
CA ARG A 554 14.12 34.36 18.44
C ARG A 554 13.61 33.25 19.37
N LEU A 555 13.53 32.01 18.90
CA LEU A 555 13.18 30.86 19.73
C LEU A 555 14.24 30.61 20.81
N LEU A 556 15.52 30.59 20.45
CA LEU A 556 16.63 30.43 21.41
C LEU A 556 16.58 31.49 22.51
N LEU A 557 16.48 32.78 22.14
CA LEU A 557 16.37 33.89 23.09
C LEU A 557 15.17 33.77 24.04
N ALA A 558 14.04 33.24 23.57
CA ALA A 558 12.86 33.04 24.40
C ALA A 558 13.03 31.91 25.43
N LEU A 559 13.85 30.91 25.10
CA LEU A 559 14.10 29.74 25.93
C LEU A 559 15.21 29.97 26.96
N GLU A 560 16.12 30.92 26.72
CA GLU A 560 17.21 31.28 27.65
C GLU A 560 16.73 31.82 29.01
N ALA A 561 15.54 32.43 29.08
CA ALA A 561 15.03 32.98 30.33
C ALA A 561 14.75 31.86 31.35
N PRO A 562 15.02 32.05 32.66
CA PRO A 562 14.73 31.04 33.67
C PRO A 562 13.23 30.69 33.72
N VAL A 563 12.91 29.42 33.91
CA VAL A 563 11.56 28.87 34.04
C VAL A 563 11.29 28.54 35.50
N ARG A 564 10.17 29.04 36.06
CA ARG A 564 9.75 28.68 37.43
C ARG A 564 8.78 27.51 37.39
N VAL A 565 9.23 26.34 37.84
CA VAL A 565 8.39 25.14 37.99
C VAL A 565 8.24 24.82 39.47
N ALA A 566 7.00 24.85 39.98
CA ALA A 566 6.67 24.50 41.36
C ALA A 566 7.53 25.22 42.44
N GLY A 567 7.92 26.47 42.19
CA GLY A 567 8.75 27.27 43.11
C GLY A 567 10.26 27.11 42.95
N THR A 568 10.73 26.26 42.04
CA THR A 568 12.15 26.11 41.67
C THR A 568 12.42 26.82 40.35
N GLU A 569 13.52 27.58 40.28
CA GLU A 569 13.95 28.27 39.07
C GLU A 569 14.94 27.38 38.29
N LEU A 570 14.62 27.09 37.03
CA LEU A 570 15.36 26.20 36.15
C LEU A 570 15.79 26.96 34.90
N THR A 571 17.05 26.84 34.52
CA THR A 571 17.53 27.32 33.22
C THR A 571 17.73 26.11 32.32
N ILE A 572 17.09 26.11 31.15
CA ILE A 572 17.23 25.05 30.15
C ILE A 572 17.59 25.68 28.81
N SER A 573 18.56 25.09 28.10
CA SER A 573 18.88 25.48 26.72
C SER A 573 18.18 24.55 25.74
N ALA A 574 18.18 24.93 24.46
CA ALA A 574 17.68 24.07 23.40
C ALA A 574 18.64 24.04 22.22
N SER A 575 18.75 22.87 21.59
CA SER A 575 19.49 22.69 20.35
C SER A 575 18.51 22.63 19.18
N LEU A 576 18.77 23.41 18.13
CA LEU A 576 17.88 23.54 16.97
C LEU A 576 18.55 23.08 15.67
N GLY A 577 17.81 22.35 14.86
CA GLY A 577 18.17 22.01 13.48
C GLY A 577 17.20 22.63 12.49
N ILE A 578 17.72 23.32 11.47
CA ILE A 578 16.92 23.99 10.45
C ILE A 578 17.04 23.22 9.13
N ALA A 579 15.92 22.78 8.56
CA ALA A 579 15.89 22.17 7.23
C ALA A 579 15.03 23.01 6.28
N MET A 580 15.60 23.35 5.11
CA MET A 580 14.90 24.01 4.03
C MET A 580 14.26 22.96 3.12
N GLY A 581 13.02 23.22 2.68
CA GLY A 581 12.29 22.30 1.82
C GLY A 581 11.24 22.99 0.95
N HIS A 582 10.41 22.17 0.33
CA HIS A 582 9.28 22.59 -0.48
C HIS A 582 8.01 21.87 -0.01
N THR A 583 6.84 22.49 -0.18
CA THR A 583 5.59 21.99 0.39
C THR A 583 5.04 20.72 -0.28
N GLN A 584 5.60 20.31 -1.42
CA GLN A 584 5.37 19.00 -2.03
C GLN A 584 6.41 17.93 -1.62
N GLY A 585 7.28 18.24 -0.66
CA GLY A 585 8.36 17.38 -0.22
C GLY A 585 7.89 16.26 0.69
N ASP A 586 8.76 15.27 0.89
CA ASP A 586 8.54 14.23 1.87
C ASP A 586 8.86 14.75 3.28
N LEU A 587 7.85 14.71 4.16
CA LEU A 587 7.98 15.19 5.53
C LEU A 587 9.08 14.44 6.30
N ASP A 588 9.18 13.13 6.09
CA ASP A 588 10.13 12.30 6.83
C ASP A 588 11.57 12.63 6.42
N SER A 589 11.81 12.91 5.13
CA SER A 589 13.09 13.42 4.63
C SER A 589 13.44 14.80 5.22
N LEU A 590 12.48 15.71 5.32
CA LEU A 590 12.70 17.06 5.88
C LEU A 590 12.98 17.03 7.40
N LEU A 591 12.24 16.18 8.13
CA LEU A 591 12.49 15.91 9.55
C LEU A 591 13.87 15.28 9.76
N GLY A 592 14.27 14.32 8.92
CA GLY A 592 15.60 13.69 9.00
C GLY A 592 16.74 14.68 8.75
N ALA A 593 16.59 15.60 7.80
CA ALA A 593 17.55 16.68 7.57
C ALA A 593 17.65 17.62 8.79
N ALA A 594 16.51 18.00 9.38
CA ALA A 594 16.47 18.85 10.57
C ALA A 594 17.10 18.15 11.79
N ASP A 595 16.87 16.85 11.96
CA ASP A 595 17.46 16.03 13.03
C ASP A 595 18.98 15.96 12.93
N VAL A 596 19.52 15.71 11.73
CA VAL A 596 20.98 15.73 11.50
C VAL A 596 21.58 17.10 11.87
N ALA A 597 20.92 18.19 11.49
CA ALA A 597 21.38 19.53 11.81
C ALA A 597 21.29 19.84 13.32
N MET A 598 20.22 19.41 13.98
CA MET A 598 20.02 19.54 15.43
C MET A 598 21.08 18.75 16.21
N TYR A 599 21.40 17.54 15.76
CA TYR A 599 22.49 16.75 16.32
C TYR A 599 23.83 17.48 16.19
N MET A 600 24.10 18.11 15.04
CA MET A 600 25.28 18.94 14.86
C MET A 600 25.31 20.16 15.80
N ALA A 601 24.15 20.76 16.10
CA ALA A 601 24.04 21.82 17.11
C ALA A 601 24.42 21.31 18.51
N LYS A 602 23.94 20.12 18.90
CA LYS A 602 24.32 19.48 20.17
C LYS A 602 25.83 19.24 20.26
N LYS A 603 26.46 18.79 19.17
CA LYS A 603 27.90 18.54 19.12
C LYS A 603 28.75 19.83 19.22
N ARG A 604 28.26 20.95 18.65
CA ARG A 604 28.98 22.23 18.63
C ARG A 604 28.90 23.02 19.95
N GLY A 605 28.30 22.45 20.99
CA GLY A 605 28.24 23.07 22.33
C GLY A 605 26.83 23.24 22.89
N LYS A 606 25.79 22.72 22.21
CA LYS A 606 24.36 22.88 22.57
C LYS A 606 23.91 24.35 22.56
N GLY A 607 22.63 24.63 22.84
CA GLY A 607 22.13 26.01 22.95
C GLY A 607 22.21 26.85 21.67
N MET A 608 22.24 26.22 20.50
CA MET A 608 22.41 26.91 19.22
C MET A 608 21.54 26.31 18.10
N ALA A 609 21.44 27.04 16.99
CA ALA A 609 20.77 26.60 15.79
C ALA A 609 21.76 26.32 14.67
N VAL A 610 21.61 25.19 14.00
CA VAL A 610 22.43 24.81 12.84
C VAL A 610 21.50 24.53 11.65
N THR A 611 21.86 25.06 10.49
CA THR A 611 21.15 24.79 9.24
C THR A 611 21.72 23.55 8.58
N PHE A 612 20.83 22.66 8.12
CA PHE A 612 21.21 21.45 7.41
C PHE A 612 21.95 21.80 6.12
N GLU A 613 23.08 21.14 5.94
CA GLU A 613 23.82 21.11 4.69
C GLU A 613 24.07 19.65 4.29
N PRO A 614 24.07 19.30 2.98
CA PRO A 614 24.16 17.90 2.54
C PRO A 614 25.36 17.12 3.11
N TYR A 615 26.50 17.78 3.35
CA TYR A 615 27.69 17.12 3.92
C TYR A 615 27.44 16.58 5.35
N MET A 616 26.49 17.17 6.09
CA MET A 616 26.19 16.76 7.47
C MET A 616 25.59 15.35 7.51
N GLN A 617 24.82 14.97 6.49
CA GLN A 617 24.23 13.64 6.41
C GLN A 617 25.30 12.58 6.17
N GLN A 618 26.29 12.88 5.34
CA GLN A 618 27.46 12.01 5.12
C GLN A 618 28.28 11.88 6.41
N ALA A 619 28.56 12.99 7.09
CA ALA A 619 29.31 12.99 8.35
C ALA A 619 28.62 12.18 9.47
N ALA A 620 27.28 12.19 9.53
CA ALA A 620 26.52 11.38 10.47
C ALA A 620 26.62 9.87 10.16
N GLN A 621 26.55 9.49 8.88
CA GLN A 621 26.71 8.09 8.43
C GLN A 621 28.14 7.58 8.68
N ASP A 622 29.14 8.39 8.36
CA ASP A 622 30.55 8.04 8.56
C ASP A 622 30.85 7.80 10.05
N ARG A 623 30.24 8.59 10.95
CA ARG A 623 30.37 8.41 12.41
C ARG A 623 29.76 7.11 12.91
N LEU A 624 28.60 6.70 12.38
CA LEU A 624 27.97 5.42 12.73
C LEU A 624 28.83 4.23 12.28
N SER A 625 29.41 4.32 11.08
CA SER A 625 30.39 3.32 10.63
C SER A 625 31.60 3.30 11.55
N LEU A 626 32.13 4.47 11.93
CA LEU A 626 33.32 4.58 12.78
C LEU A 626 33.09 3.98 14.18
N ASP A 627 31.90 4.14 14.78
CA ASP A 627 31.56 3.47 16.05
C ASP A 627 31.58 1.95 15.90
N SER A 628 30.93 1.42 14.87
CA SER A 628 30.87 -0.03 14.60
C SER A 628 32.27 -0.60 14.37
N ASP A 629 33.09 0.08 13.60
CA ASP A 629 34.47 -0.33 13.30
C ASP A 629 35.35 -0.26 14.56
N LEU A 630 35.22 0.79 15.38
CA LEU A 630 35.97 0.94 16.63
C LEU A 630 35.61 -0.18 17.65
N ARG A 631 34.33 -0.57 17.75
CA ARG A 631 33.90 -1.72 18.57
C ARG A 631 34.61 -3.01 18.18
N ARG A 632 34.84 -3.20 16.87
CA ARG A 632 35.57 -4.35 16.35
C ARG A 632 37.07 -4.21 16.65
N ALA A 633 37.63 -3.02 16.48
CA ALA A 633 39.05 -2.74 16.70
C ALA A 633 39.51 -3.05 18.13
N VAL A 634 38.70 -2.65 19.13
CA VAL A 634 38.97 -2.94 20.55
C VAL A 634 39.02 -4.45 20.84
N ARG A 635 38.31 -5.29 20.07
CA ARG A 635 38.30 -6.75 20.25
C ARG A 635 39.36 -7.48 19.42
N ASN A 636 39.77 -6.92 18.28
CA ASN A 636 40.54 -7.62 17.26
C ASN A 636 42.03 -7.23 17.20
N ASN A 637 42.58 -6.61 18.24
CA ASN A 637 43.99 -6.14 18.29
C ASN A 637 44.37 -5.19 17.13
N GLN A 638 43.44 -4.35 16.67
CA GLN A 638 43.70 -3.34 15.63
C GLN A 638 44.20 -2.00 16.20
N LEU A 639 44.28 -1.93 17.54
CA LEU A 639 44.84 -0.81 18.28
C LEU A 639 46.27 -1.11 18.67
N HIS A 640 47.12 -0.10 18.65
CA HIS A 640 48.49 -0.17 19.14
C HIS A 640 48.87 1.11 19.87
N LEU A 641 49.92 1.03 20.70
CA LEU A 641 50.46 2.18 21.41
C LEU A 641 51.77 2.62 20.76
N VAL A 642 51.87 3.93 20.53
CA VAL A 642 53.14 4.60 20.28
C VAL A 642 53.47 5.46 21.49
N TYR A 643 54.74 5.80 21.66
CA TYR A 643 55.25 6.41 22.88
C TYR A 643 56.07 7.63 22.53
N GLN A 644 55.71 8.79 23.09
CA GLN A 644 56.46 10.02 22.86
C GLN A 644 57.42 10.31 24.01
N PRO A 645 58.72 10.49 23.76
CA PRO A 645 59.70 10.83 24.80
C PRO A 645 59.43 12.16 25.52
N ILE A 646 59.55 12.13 26.84
CA ILE A 646 59.56 13.31 27.72
C ILE A 646 60.98 13.49 28.25
N VAL A 647 61.58 14.65 27.98
CA VAL A 647 62.99 14.94 28.28
C VAL A 647 63.11 15.91 29.45
N SER A 648 64.04 15.66 30.36
CA SER A 648 64.38 16.62 31.42
C SER A 648 65.21 17.76 30.84
N LEU A 649 64.72 19.00 30.97
CA LEU A 649 65.46 20.19 30.49
C LEU A 649 66.70 20.52 31.33
N LYS A 650 66.77 19.99 32.56
CA LYS A 650 67.93 20.15 33.46
C LYS A 650 69.11 19.27 33.04
N THR A 651 68.83 18.02 32.64
CA THR A 651 69.87 17.00 32.39
C THR A 651 70.02 16.61 30.92
N GLY A 652 68.98 16.83 30.11
CA GLY A 652 68.87 16.33 28.74
C GLY A 652 68.65 14.82 28.62
N ALA A 653 68.40 14.14 29.73
CA ALA A 653 68.09 12.72 29.75
C ALA A 653 66.59 12.46 29.52
N LEU A 654 66.27 11.26 29.03
CA LEU A 654 64.91 10.73 28.97
C LEU A 654 64.35 10.61 30.39
N ALA A 655 63.30 11.37 30.70
CA ALA A 655 62.64 11.36 32.00
C ALA A 655 61.41 10.44 32.03
N GLY A 656 60.75 10.28 30.89
CA GLY A 656 59.54 9.47 30.77
C GLY A 656 59.05 9.36 29.34
N VAL A 657 57.88 8.75 29.17
CA VAL A 657 57.19 8.65 27.89
C VAL A 657 55.70 8.84 28.07
N GLU A 658 55.05 9.45 27.09
CA GLU A 658 53.59 9.49 27.00
C GLU A 658 53.08 8.39 26.07
N ALA A 659 52.15 7.57 26.54
CA ALA A 659 51.50 6.54 25.75
C ALA A 659 50.34 7.12 24.95
N LEU A 660 50.46 7.02 23.62
CA LEU A 660 49.49 7.55 22.69
C LEU A 660 48.88 6.40 21.88
N VAL A 661 47.55 6.27 21.96
CA VAL A 661 46.83 5.24 21.23
C VAL A 661 46.77 5.56 19.73
N ARG A 662 46.94 4.54 18.90
CA ARG A 662 46.80 4.59 17.45
C ARG A 662 45.90 3.46 16.99
N TRP A 663 45.10 3.76 15.97
CA TRP A 663 44.19 2.81 15.38
C TRP A 663 44.49 2.67 13.90
N HIS A 664 44.72 1.45 13.46
CA HIS A 664 44.78 1.08 12.06
C HIS A 664 43.55 0.25 11.69
N ASP A 665 42.79 0.68 10.70
CA ASP A 665 41.67 -0.08 10.13
C ASP A 665 42.01 -0.55 8.72
N ASP A 666 41.68 -1.81 8.39
CA ASP A 666 42.06 -2.42 7.11
C ASP A 666 41.46 -1.72 5.88
N ALA A 667 40.33 -1.03 6.05
CA ALA A 667 39.65 -0.31 4.98
C ALA A 667 39.99 1.19 4.98
N ARG A 668 40.19 1.80 6.16
CA ARG A 668 40.42 3.25 6.31
C ARG A 668 41.89 3.65 6.44
N GLY A 669 42.79 2.70 6.67
CA GLY A 669 44.19 2.97 7.01
C GLY A 669 44.35 3.50 8.44
N ASP A 670 45.32 4.38 8.66
CA ASP A 670 45.54 4.99 9.98
C ASP A 670 44.44 6.00 10.31
N VAL A 671 43.67 5.72 11.36
CA VAL A 671 42.58 6.57 11.82
C VAL A 671 43.09 7.50 12.92
N SER A 672 42.91 8.80 12.73
CA SER A 672 43.37 9.83 13.66
C SER A 672 42.67 9.72 15.03
N PRO A 673 43.39 9.82 16.16
CA PRO A 673 42.79 9.92 17.50
C PRO A 673 41.75 11.04 17.62
N VAL A 674 41.93 12.15 16.91
CA VAL A 674 40.98 13.28 16.89
C VAL A 674 39.62 12.86 16.33
N ASP A 675 39.58 11.83 15.47
CA ASP A 675 38.34 11.34 14.85
C ASP A 675 37.67 10.28 15.72
N PHE A 676 38.44 9.30 16.24
CA PHE A 676 37.86 8.15 16.92
C PHE A 676 37.71 8.29 18.44
N ILE A 677 38.53 9.11 19.12
CA ILE A 677 38.40 9.31 20.58
C ILE A 677 37.05 9.95 20.93
N PRO A 678 36.57 11.02 20.24
CA PRO A 678 35.25 11.58 20.54
C PRO A 678 34.11 10.59 20.27
N VAL A 679 34.27 9.69 19.29
CA VAL A 679 33.29 8.62 19.04
C VAL A 679 33.31 7.60 20.18
N ALA A 680 34.50 7.20 20.63
CA ALA A 680 34.67 6.30 21.76
C ALA A 680 34.04 6.86 23.05
N GLU A 681 34.23 8.15 23.29
CA GLU A 681 33.63 8.84 24.42
C GLU A 681 32.12 8.76 24.34
N ASP A 682 31.53 9.28 23.25
CA ASP A 682 30.08 9.33 23.06
C ASP A 682 29.40 7.97 23.19
N SER A 683 29.98 6.94 22.61
CA SER A 683 29.42 5.59 22.60
C SER A 683 29.73 4.76 23.85
N GLY A 684 30.55 5.31 24.76
CA GLY A 684 30.99 4.66 26.00
C GLY A 684 32.12 3.64 25.81
N LEU A 685 32.62 3.44 24.58
CA LEU A 685 33.76 2.57 24.31
C LEU A 685 35.07 3.08 24.90
N ILE A 686 35.15 4.35 25.26
CA ILE A 686 36.32 4.96 25.91
C ILE A 686 36.68 4.22 27.21
N LEU A 687 35.71 3.61 27.89
CA LEU A 687 35.97 2.82 29.11
C LEU A 687 36.79 1.56 28.80
N ALA A 688 36.35 0.79 27.81
CA ALA A 688 37.05 -0.43 27.39
C ALA A 688 38.39 -0.12 26.71
N LEU A 689 38.42 0.95 25.89
CA LEU A 689 39.63 1.44 25.26
C LEU A 689 40.66 1.88 26.31
N GLY A 690 40.24 2.68 27.29
CA GLY A 690 41.11 3.19 28.34
C GLY A 690 41.67 2.09 29.24
N GLU A 691 40.86 1.08 29.58
CA GLU A 691 41.37 -0.11 30.27
C GLU A 691 42.45 -0.84 29.44
N TRP A 692 42.20 -1.05 28.16
CA TRP A 692 43.16 -1.70 27.26
C TRP A 692 44.46 -0.88 27.15
N VAL A 693 44.38 0.45 27.05
CA VAL A 693 45.53 1.35 27.01
C VAL A 693 46.34 1.24 28.31
N LEU A 694 45.70 1.37 29.48
CA LEU A 694 46.38 1.31 30.77
C LEU A 694 47.12 -0.02 30.98
N ARG A 695 46.46 -1.15 30.70
CA ARG A 695 47.07 -2.48 30.83
C ARG A 695 48.23 -2.67 29.87
N SER A 696 48.07 -2.26 28.62
CA SER A 696 49.11 -2.41 27.59
C SER A 696 50.32 -1.53 27.89
N ALA A 697 50.10 -0.29 28.32
CA ALA A 697 51.14 0.66 28.64
C ALA A 697 51.91 0.24 29.92
N ALA A 698 51.20 -0.18 30.97
CA ALA A 698 51.82 -0.68 32.20
C ALA A 698 52.66 -1.95 31.97
N ALA A 699 52.15 -2.89 31.18
CA ALA A 699 52.92 -4.09 30.80
C ALA A 699 54.17 -3.74 29.99
N GLN A 700 54.10 -2.73 29.12
CA GLN A 700 55.28 -2.27 28.37
C GLN A 700 56.29 -1.55 29.28
N LEU A 701 55.83 -0.76 30.24
CA LEU A 701 56.69 -0.09 31.21
C LEU A 701 57.49 -1.08 32.06
N GLN A 702 56.85 -2.14 32.54
CA GLN A 702 57.54 -3.21 33.28
C GLN A 702 58.67 -3.84 32.46
N ARG A 703 58.44 -4.13 31.17
CA ARG A 703 59.49 -4.64 30.27
C ARG A 703 60.66 -3.67 30.12
N TRP A 704 60.40 -2.37 30.02
CA TRP A 704 61.49 -1.39 29.94
C TRP A 704 62.28 -1.29 31.24
N ASN A 705 61.60 -1.33 32.39
CA ASN A 705 62.28 -1.31 33.69
C ASN A 705 63.13 -2.58 33.91
N GLU A 706 62.71 -3.74 33.39
CA GLU A 706 63.53 -4.96 33.37
C GLU A 706 64.75 -4.84 32.46
N GLN A 707 64.60 -4.19 31.29
CA GLN A 707 65.69 -3.98 30.33
C GLN A 707 66.72 -2.94 30.79
N ALA A 708 66.29 -1.94 31.57
CA ALA A 708 67.14 -0.87 32.09
C ALA A 708 66.88 -0.57 33.59
N PRO A 709 67.26 -1.45 34.52
CA PRO A 709 66.90 -1.34 35.95
C PRO A 709 67.42 -0.08 36.65
N GLY A 710 68.44 0.58 36.09
CA GLY A 710 69.03 1.80 36.63
C GLY A 710 68.40 3.11 36.15
N MET A 711 67.36 3.05 35.31
CA MET A 711 66.74 4.23 34.69
C MET A 711 65.21 4.09 34.68
N PRO A 712 64.54 4.20 35.84
CA PRO A 712 63.10 4.03 35.93
C PRO A 712 62.39 5.12 35.10
N LEU A 713 61.63 4.68 34.09
CA LEU A 713 60.86 5.60 33.27
C LEU A 713 59.53 5.94 33.94
N VAL A 714 59.12 7.20 33.79
CA VAL A 714 57.74 7.61 34.09
C VAL A 714 56.89 7.41 32.84
N LEU A 715 55.74 6.77 33.00
CA LEU A 715 54.74 6.57 31.96
C LEU A 715 53.56 7.51 32.17
N SER A 716 53.28 8.36 31.21
CA SER A 716 52.08 9.19 31.14
C SER A 716 50.98 8.50 30.33
N VAL A 717 49.74 8.49 30.83
CA VAL A 717 48.56 7.97 30.13
C VAL A 717 47.39 8.94 30.26
N ASN A 718 46.81 9.31 29.11
CA ASN A 718 45.61 10.14 29.03
C ASN A 718 44.36 9.42 29.53
N VAL A 719 43.55 10.11 30.34
CA VAL A 719 42.31 9.60 30.92
C VAL A 719 41.17 10.55 30.60
N SER A 720 40.13 10.02 29.92
CA SER A 720 38.90 10.77 29.64
C SER A 720 38.11 11.05 30.92
N THR A 721 37.42 12.19 30.96
CA THR A 721 36.48 12.54 32.04
C THR A 721 35.45 11.44 32.30
N ARG A 722 34.95 10.76 31.25
CA ARG A 722 33.99 9.65 31.40
C ARG A 722 34.56 8.45 32.16
N GLN A 723 35.87 8.24 32.12
CA GLN A 723 36.54 7.17 32.88
C GLN A 723 36.63 7.52 34.38
N LEU A 724 36.82 8.80 34.73
CA LEU A 724 36.88 9.26 36.12
C LEU A 724 35.53 9.16 36.84
N GLU A 725 34.43 9.34 36.10
CA GLU A 725 33.06 9.23 36.61
C GLU A 725 32.61 7.78 36.90
N ARG A 726 33.43 6.78 36.56
CA ARG A 726 33.09 5.36 36.70
C ARG A 726 34.02 4.66 37.69
N PRO A 727 33.48 3.79 38.58
CA PRO A 727 34.30 3.06 39.56
C PRO A 727 35.35 2.10 38.96
N GLY A 728 35.19 1.71 37.69
CA GLY A 728 36.03 0.70 37.04
C GLY A 728 37.50 1.11 36.91
N LEU A 729 37.81 2.40 36.80
CA LEU A 729 39.19 2.88 36.66
C LEU A 729 40.04 2.51 37.89
N LEU A 730 39.51 2.71 39.09
CA LEU A 730 40.22 2.37 40.33
C LEU A 730 40.52 0.87 40.41
N ALA A 731 39.58 0.02 39.98
CA ALA A 731 39.78 -1.42 39.96
C ALA A 731 40.92 -1.86 39.01
N VAL A 732 41.02 -1.24 37.83
CA VAL A 732 42.12 -1.50 36.88
C VAL A 732 43.45 -1.06 37.49
N VAL A 733 43.49 0.12 38.09
CA VAL A 733 44.69 0.64 38.75
C VAL A 733 45.13 -0.25 39.91
N ASP A 734 44.21 -0.63 40.79
CA ASP A 734 44.50 -1.51 41.94
C ASP A 734 45.06 -2.86 41.48
N ASP A 735 44.53 -3.39 40.38
CA ASP A 735 45.03 -4.60 39.74
C ASP A 735 46.47 -4.41 39.22
N LEU A 736 46.77 -3.30 38.53
CA LEU A 736 48.13 -3.01 38.05
C LEU A 736 49.15 -2.88 39.18
N LEU A 737 48.77 -2.22 40.28
CA LEU A 737 49.62 -2.09 41.47
C LEU A 737 49.85 -3.46 42.13
N ALA A 738 48.82 -4.31 42.21
CA ALA A 738 48.95 -5.68 42.72
C ALA A 738 49.90 -6.55 41.86
N HIS A 739 50.00 -6.25 40.56
CA HIS A 739 50.91 -6.90 39.61
C HIS A 739 52.29 -6.24 39.53
N GLY A 740 52.67 -5.42 40.53
CA GLY A 740 54.03 -4.93 40.71
C GLY A 740 54.37 -3.66 39.94
N LEU A 741 53.38 -2.91 39.45
CA LEU A 741 53.61 -1.55 38.95
C LEU A 741 53.96 -0.62 40.13
N ASP A 742 55.10 0.06 40.06
CA ASP A 742 55.42 1.13 41.02
C ASP A 742 54.51 2.35 40.75
N PRO A 743 53.68 2.79 41.72
CA PRO A 743 52.80 3.94 41.53
C PRO A 743 53.55 5.23 41.16
N ALA A 744 54.82 5.38 41.56
CA ALA A 744 55.62 6.56 41.23
C ALA A 744 55.98 6.64 39.73
N CYS A 745 55.88 5.52 39.01
CA CYS A 745 56.19 5.43 37.59
C CYS A 745 54.97 5.65 36.69
N LEU A 746 53.77 5.87 37.24
CA LEU A 746 52.55 6.16 36.48
C LEU A 746 52.06 7.58 36.73
N VAL A 747 51.85 8.31 35.63
CA VAL A 747 51.19 9.61 35.60
C VAL A 747 49.90 9.46 34.82
N LEU A 748 48.77 9.88 35.40
CA LEU A 748 47.51 9.98 34.68
C LEU A 748 47.27 11.44 34.30
N GLU A 749 47.08 11.66 33.01
CA GLU A 749 46.86 12.97 32.42
C GLU A 749 45.37 13.18 32.21
N ILE A 750 44.86 14.31 32.70
CA ILE A 750 43.45 14.67 32.65
C ILE A 750 43.31 16.07 32.07
N THR A 751 42.30 16.27 31.23
CA THR A 751 42.08 17.61 30.68
C THR A 751 41.63 18.59 31.75
N GLU A 752 41.89 19.87 31.52
CA GLU A 752 41.45 20.96 32.37
C GLU A 752 39.93 20.91 32.69
N THR A 753 39.09 20.51 31.73
CA THR A 753 37.64 20.39 31.94
C THR A 753 37.24 19.33 32.97
N ALA A 754 38.05 18.28 33.16
CA ALA A 754 37.79 17.25 34.16
C ALA A 754 37.85 17.81 35.60
N LEU A 755 38.53 18.94 35.80
CA LEU A 755 38.64 19.63 37.10
C LEU A 755 37.39 20.47 37.44
N SER A 756 36.45 20.65 36.51
CA SER A 756 35.28 21.52 36.69
C SER A 756 34.08 20.87 37.38
N LEU A 757 34.22 19.62 37.84
CA LEU A 757 33.13 18.78 38.34
C LEU A 757 33.05 18.80 39.89
N ASP A 758 32.50 19.88 40.45
CA ASP A 758 32.24 19.99 41.91
C ASP A 758 31.25 18.91 42.40
N ASP A 759 31.53 18.30 43.57
CA ASP A 759 30.74 17.22 44.23
C ASP A 759 30.47 15.97 43.36
N SER A 760 31.37 15.67 42.42
CA SER A 760 31.24 14.53 41.50
C SER A 760 32.01 13.29 41.94
N VAL A 761 31.59 12.14 41.41
CA VAL A 761 32.34 10.87 41.49
C VAL A 761 33.78 11.03 40.98
N ALA A 762 34.01 11.89 39.98
CA ALA A 762 35.34 12.13 39.42
C ALA A 762 36.31 12.74 40.45
N ALA A 763 35.87 13.72 41.24
CA ALA A 763 36.71 14.32 42.29
C ALA A 763 37.14 13.28 43.35
N GLN A 764 36.22 12.38 43.75
CA GLN A 764 36.51 11.28 44.67
C GLN A 764 37.50 10.27 44.05
N THR A 765 37.34 9.98 42.76
CA THR A 765 38.28 9.13 42.01
C THR A 765 39.67 9.75 41.96
N LEU A 766 39.80 11.06 41.69
CA LEU A 766 41.09 11.75 41.68
C LEU A 766 41.77 11.72 43.05
N GLN A 767 41.02 11.97 44.13
CA GLN A 767 41.57 11.84 45.48
C GLN A 767 42.03 10.39 45.76
N SER A 768 41.21 9.41 45.38
CA SER A 768 41.53 7.99 45.55
C SER A 768 42.78 7.55 44.77
N LEU A 769 43.01 8.12 43.58
CA LEU A 769 44.22 7.88 42.79
C LEU A 769 45.45 8.53 43.46
N SER A 770 45.31 9.75 43.98
CA SER A 770 46.37 10.44 44.71
C SER A 770 46.75 9.70 46.01
N ASP A 771 45.78 9.17 46.75
CA ASP A 771 46.00 8.38 47.97
C ASP A 771 46.83 7.10 47.69
N ARG A 772 46.78 6.60 46.45
CA ARG A 772 47.60 5.47 45.95
C ARG A 772 49.00 5.90 45.48
N ARG A 773 49.35 7.17 45.65
CA ARG A 773 50.60 7.81 45.21
C ARG A 773 50.80 7.83 43.71
N ILE A 774 49.71 7.78 42.93
CA ILE A 774 49.76 7.95 41.49
C ILE A 774 49.82 9.45 41.19
N ALA A 775 50.76 9.84 40.34
CA ALA A 775 50.89 11.22 39.94
C ALA A 775 49.74 11.61 39.00
N LEU A 776 49.13 12.77 39.28
CA LEU A 776 48.10 13.35 38.42
C LEU A 776 48.65 14.59 37.73
N ALA A 777 48.40 14.69 36.43
CA ALA A 777 48.79 15.83 35.61
C ALA A 777 47.56 16.47 34.98
N VAL A 778 47.51 17.80 34.97
CA VAL A 778 46.54 18.54 34.14
C VAL A 778 47.13 18.78 32.76
N ASP A 779 46.38 18.39 31.74
CA ASP A 779 46.71 18.49 30.33
C ASP A 779 45.97 19.65 29.63
N ASP A 780 46.49 20.12 28.50
CA ASP A 780 46.01 21.25 27.68
C ASP A 780 45.77 22.56 28.46
N PHE A 781 46.59 22.82 29.49
CA PHE A 781 46.34 23.94 30.41
C PHE A 781 46.42 25.30 29.71
N GLY A 782 45.36 26.11 29.87
CA GLY A 782 45.25 27.48 29.36
C GLY A 782 44.36 27.63 28.12
N THR A 783 43.88 26.52 27.55
CA THR A 783 42.92 26.52 26.43
C THR A 783 41.45 26.58 26.91
N GLY A 784 41.20 26.41 28.22
CA GLY A 784 39.88 26.40 28.85
C GLY A 784 39.65 27.48 29.93
N TYR A 785 38.47 27.44 30.58
CA TYR A 785 38.08 28.34 31.67
C TYR A 785 38.16 27.66 33.04
N SER A 786 39.36 27.38 33.57
CA SER A 786 39.50 26.95 34.96
C SER A 786 39.56 28.11 35.93
N SER A 787 38.79 27.99 37.02
CA SER A 787 39.03 28.79 38.21
C SER A 787 40.34 28.34 38.84
N LEU A 788 41.27 29.27 39.04
CA LEU A 788 42.51 29.07 39.83
C LEU A 788 42.24 28.37 41.19
N THR A 789 41.06 28.60 41.75
CA THR A 789 40.60 27.95 42.99
C THR A 789 40.54 26.43 42.85
N ARG A 790 40.04 25.93 41.71
CA ARG A 790 39.89 24.48 41.45
C ARG A 790 41.24 23.80 41.26
N LEU A 791 42.16 24.47 40.57
CA LEU A 791 43.50 23.95 40.35
C LEU A 791 44.29 23.87 41.67
N ARG A 792 44.08 24.81 42.59
CA ARG A 792 44.66 24.78 43.95
C ARG A 792 44.12 23.62 44.80
N ASP A 793 42.83 23.33 44.70
CA ASP A 793 42.16 22.36 45.58
C ASP A 793 42.25 20.91 45.05
N ALA A 794 42.61 20.72 43.77
CA ALA A 794 42.80 19.40 43.17
C ALA A 794 44.14 18.76 43.56
N PRO A 795 44.21 17.42 43.75
CA PRO A 795 45.43 16.71 44.17
C PRO A 795 46.42 16.49 42.99
N LEU A 796 46.76 17.56 42.29
CA LEU A 796 47.64 17.56 41.14
C LEU A 796 49.11 17.57 41.55
N SER A 797 49.96 17.00 40.69
CA SER A 797 51.41 16.96 40.88
C SER A 797 52.19 17.54 39.69
N ARG A 798 51.55 17.59 38.51
CA ARG A 798 52.14 18.09 37.27
C ARG A 798 51.16 18.94 36.49
N LEU A 799 51.69 19.82 35.66
CA LEU A 799 50.96 20.65 34.72
C LEU A 799 51.65 20.58 33.37
N LYS A 800 50.88 20.33 32.30
CA LYS A 800 51.37 20.38 30.92
C LYS A 800 50.93 21.69 30.26
N ILE A 801 51.88 22.42 29.68
CA ILE A 801 51.61 23.64 28.91
C ILE A 801 51.29 23.23 27.49
N ASP A 802 50.10 23.63 27.02
CA ASP A 802 49.63 23.34 25.66
C ASP A 802 50.58 23.87 24.59
N ARG A 803 50.70 23.09 23.50
CA ARG A 803 51.49 23.43 22.32
C ARG A 803 51.14 24.81 21.75
N SER A 804 49.90 25.27 21.83
CA SER A 804 49.46 26.56 21.30
C SER A 804 50.30 27.71 21.88
N PHE A 805 50.59 27.68 23.17
CA PHE A 805 51.41 28.72 23.82
C PHE A 805 52.88 28.58 23.46
N VAL A 806 53.40 27.34 23.37
CA VAL A 806 54.78 27.07 22.97
C VAL A 806 55.03 27.51 21.52
N SER A 807 54.03 27.39 20.65
CA SER A 807 54.11 27.78 19.25
C SER A 807 54.27 29.29 19.03
N GLU A 808 53.89 30.13 20.00
CA GLU A 808 54.07 31.59 19.95
C GLU A 808 55.54 32.02 20.12
N ILE A 809 56.41 31.13 20.62
CA ILE A 809 57.83 31.42 20.80
C ILE A 809 58.51 31.47 19.41
N SER A 810 58.74 32.68 18.93
CA SER A 810 59.24 32.91 17.55
C SER A 810 60.77 32.91 17.45
N HIS A 811 61.48 33.24 18.54
CA HIS A 811 62.94 33.22 18.63
C HIS A 811 63.40 33.15 20.10
N ALA A 812 64.68 32.83 20.36
CA ALA A 812 65.23 32.63 21.71
C ALA A 812 65.07 33.80 22.69
N GLY A 813 64.84 35.03 22.20
CA GLY A 813 64.54 36.23 23.03
C GLY A 813 63.06 36.65 23.05
N SER A 814 62.14 35.81 22.57
CA SER A 814 60.70 36.09 22.61
C SER A 814 60.26 36.01 24.06
N HIS A 815 59.47 36.95 24.54
CA HIS A 815 58.86 36.88 25.86
C HIS A 815 57.39 36.55 25.66
N VAL A 816 56.93 35.41 26.17
CA VAL A 816 55.53 34.98 26.08
C VAL A 816 54.94 35.01 27.49
N PRO A 817 54.32 36.13 27.92
CA PRO A 817 53.95 36.36 29.31
C PRO A 817 53.07 35.26 29.94
N ILE A 818 52.27 34.56 29.12
CA ILE A 818 51.40 33.49 29.59
C ILE A 818 52.19 32.26 30.05
N ILE A 819 53.33 31.95 29.42
CA ILE A 819 54.20 30.85 29.83
C ILE A 819 54.85 31.19 31.18
N ASP A 820 55.35 32.41 31.35
CA ASP A 820 55.99 32.84 32.60
C ASP A 820 54.99 32.90 33.77
N ALA A 821 53.77 33.39 33.50
CA ALA A 821 52.68 33.40 34.47
C ALA A 821 52.28 31.97 34.86
N THR A 822 52.19 31.05 33.89
CA THR A 822 51.85 29.64 34.12
C THR A 822 52.93 28.93 34.95
N LEU A 823 54.21 29.12 34.63
CA LEU A 823 55.33 28.58 35.40
C LEU A 823 55.33 29.11 36.84
N THR A 824 55.16 30.44 37.01
CA THR A 824 55.10 31.07 38.33
C THR A 824 53.95 30.50 39.18
N MET A 825 52.77 30.35 38.57
CA MET A 825 51.59 29.77 39.23
C MET A 825 51.83 28.30 39.60
N ALA A 826 52.28 27.48 38.65
CA ALA A 826 52.49 26.05 38.85
C ALA A 826 53.49 25.79 39.99
N TYR A 827 54.61 26.50 40.01
CA TYR A 827 55.60 26.40 41.08
C TYR A 827 55.09 26.94 42.41
N GLY A 828 54.26 27.98 42.41
CA GLY A 828 53.57 28.46 43.61
C GLY A 828 52.63 27.43 44.23
N LEU A 829 52.13 26.48 43.43
CA LEU A 829 51.28 25.36 43.86
C LEU A 829 52.07 24.06 44.08
N GLY A 830 53.39 24.08 43.90
CA GLY A 830 54.26 22.89 44.05
C GLY A 830 54.16 21.88 42.91
N LEU A 831 53.67 22.28 41.73
CA LEU A 831 53.53 21.42 40.55
C LEU A 831 54.81 21.43 39.71
N SER A 832 55.19 20.28 39.15
CA SER A 832 56.21 20.23 38.09
C SER A 832 55.61 20.55 36.73
N VAL A 833 56.39 21.16 35.82
CA VAL A 833 55.85 21.62 34.53
C VAL A 833 56.49 20.90 33.34
N THR A 834 55.65 20.41 32.43
CA THR A 834 56.06 19.87 31.13
C THR A 834 55.56 20.80 30.03
N ALA A 835 56.44 21.23 29.12
CA ALA A 835 56.03 21.98 27.94
C ALA A 835 55.90 21.07 26.72
N GLU A 836 54.79 21.19 25.99
CA GLU A 836 54.47 20.35 24.84
C GLU A 836 54.68 21.02 23.49
N GLY A 837 54.79 20.21 22.44
CA GLY A 837 54.83 20.69 21.06
C GLY A 837 56.10 21.47 20.72
N ILE A 838 57.23 21.12 21.34
CA ILE A 838 58.52 21.72 21.02
C ILE A 838 59.03 21.17 19.68
N GLU A 839 59.11 22.06 18.69
CA GLU A 839 59.50 21.74 17.32
C GLU A 839 60.82 22.43 16.93
N THR A 840 61.21 23.52 17.61
CA THR A 840 62.40 24.31 17.26
C THR A 840 63.40 24.44 18.41
N ALA A 841 64.68 24.64 18.07
CA ALA A 841 65.74 24.84 19.06
C ALA A 841 65.53 26.14 19.85
N GLU A 842 64.90 27.15 19.25
CA GLU A 842 64.56 28.43 19.87
C GLU A 842 63.53 28.26 21.00
N GLN A 843 62.48 27.46 20.76
CA GLN A 843 61.48 27.09 21.78
C GLN A 843 62.14 26.39 22.96
N LEU A 844 62.99 25.41 22.67
CA LEU A 844 63.75 24.67 23.68
C LEU A 844 64.62 25.60 24.53
N HIS A 845 65.35 26.52 23.89
CA HIS A 845 66.23 27.45 24.59
C HIS A 845 65.46 28.41 25.49
N TYR A 846 64.35 28.96 25.01
CA TYR A 846 63.48 29.83 25.80
C TYR A 846 62.94 29.11 27.04
N LEU A 847 62.31 27.95 26.86
CA LEU A 847 61.69 27.17 27.95
C LEU A 847 62.70 26.75 29.02
N ARG A 848 63.94 26.45 28.61
CA ARG A 848 65.03 26.21 29.54
C ARG A 848 65.46 27.48 30.28
N GLY A 849 65.55 28.61 29.58
CA GLY A 849 65.91 29.91 30.16
C GLY A 849 64.93 30.38 31.23
N VAL A 850 63.64 30.12 31.06
CA VAL A 850 62.59 30.43 32.04
C VAL A 850 62.42 29.34 33.11
N GLY A 851 63.22 28.27 33.05
CA GLY A 851 63.31 27.26 34.10
C GLY A 851 62.21 26.20 34.08
N CYS A 852 61.65 25.85 32.91
CA CYS A 852 60.74 24.71 32.77
C CYS A 852 61.43 23.37 33.10
N ASP A 853 60.74 22.41 33.73
CA ASP A 853 61.34 21.16 34.20
C ASP A 853 61.52 20.12 33.08
N TYR A 854 60.46 19.91 32.29
CA TYR A 854 60.36 18.86 31.28
C TYR A 854 59.85 19.39 29.94
N ALA A 855 60.17 18.66 28.88
CA ALA A 855 59.87 19.02 27.51
C ALA A 855 59.49 17.81 26.67
N GLN A 856 58.50 18.00 25.80
CA GLN A 856 58.02 17.00 24.86
C GLN A 856 57.74 17.66 23.51
N GLY A 857 58.11 17.00 22.41
CA GLY A 857 57.87 17.53 21.07
C GLY A 857 58.70 16.89 19.97
N TYR A 858 58.39 17.25 18.73
CA TYR A 858 59.00 16.66 17.54
C TYR A 858 60.47 17.00 17.35
N LEU A 859 60.98 18.04 18.01
CA LEU A 859 62.41 18.34 18.07
C LEU A 859 63.22 17.17 18.65
N PHE A 860 62.66 16.45 19.63
CA PHE A 860 63.32 15.30 20.25
C PHE A 860 63.06 14.03 19.48
N ALA A 861 61.77 13.71 19.29
CA ALA A 861 61.28 12.60 18.51
C ALA A 861 59.77 12.75 18.26
N ARG A 862 59.31 12.29 17.09
CA ARG A 862 57.90 11.95 16.88
C ARG A 862 57.51 10.75 17.75
N PRO A 863 56.22 10.48 18.01
CA PRO A 863 55.81 9.29 18.74
C PRO A 863 56.40 8.01 18.13
N LEU A 864 57.05 7.21 18.96
CA LEU A 864 57.90 6.09 18.56
C LEU A 864 57.24 4.74 18.88
N SER A 865 57.65 3.70 18.18
CA SER A 865 57.27 2.32 18.53
C SER A 865 57.90 1.91 19.88
N ALA A 866 57.32 0.91 20.55
CA ALA A 866 57.88 0.37 21.78
C ALA A 866 59.34 -0.13 21.62
N GLN A 867 59.64 -0.69 20.45
CA GLN A 867 60.99 -1.16 20.11
C GLN A 867 61.97 0.02 20.01
N SER A 868 61.57 1.10 19.35
CA SER A 868 62.40 2.30 19.20
C SER A 868 62.72 2.95 20.55
N ILE A 869 61.78 2.97 21.51
CA ILE A 869 62.09 3.41 22.89
C ILE A 869 63.10 2.47 23.57
N SER A 870 62.95 1.16 23.37
CA SER A 870 63.90 0.17 23.90
C SER A 870 65.31 0.37 23.31
N ASP A 871 65.40 0.80 22.05
CA ASP A 871 66.67 1.14 21.41
C ASP A 871 67.28 2.42 22.01
N LEU A 872 66.46 3.44 22.31
CA LEU A 872 66.90 4.66 23.01
C LEU A 872 67.43 4.36 24.42
N LEU A 873 66.75 3.47 25.16
CA LEU A 873 67.17 3.04 26.50
C LEU A 873 68.52 2.30 26.46
N ARG A 874 68.73 1.43 25.47
CA ARG A 874 70.01 0.71 25.30
C ARG A 874 71.16 1.61 24.83
N GLY A 875 70.85 2.63 24.05
CA GLY A 875 71.84 3.55 23.48
C GLY A 875 72.37 4.62 24.44
N HIS A 876 71.83 4.71 25.68
CA HIS A 876 72.08 5.84 26.59
C HIS A 876 71.93 7.20 25.90
N VAL A 877 70.91 7.33 25.05
CA VAL A 877 70.71 8.54 24.25
C VAL A 877 70.40 9.72 25.17
N SER A 878 71.23 10.75 25.09
CA SER A 878 71.06 12.02 25.78
C SER A 878 70.87 13.11 24.74
N TRP A 879 69.82 13.91 24.87
CA TRP A 879 69.62 15.12 24.07
C TRP A 879 70.45 16.30 24.60
N SER A 880 71.44 16.03 25.46
CA SER A 880 72.40 17.05 25.95
C SER A 880 73.11 17.80 24.82
N GLY A 881 73.25 17.23 23.62
CA GLY A 881 73.81 17.92 22.45
C GLY A 881 72.87 18.95 21.83
N LEU A 882 71.55 18.74 21.91
CA LEU A 882 70.52 19.71 21.50
C LEU A 882 70.28 20.77 22.59
N ILE A 883 70.53 20.40 23.85
CA ILE A 883 70.43 21.28 25.01
C ILE A 883 71.75 22.06 25.23
N GLY A 884 72.87 21.60 24.67
CA GLY A 884 74.16 22.28 24.66
C GLY A 884 74.25 23.32 23.53
N GLU A 885 75.09 24.34 23.72
CA GLU A 885 75.20 25.50 22.82
C GLU A 885 75.49 25.11 21.35
N GLY A 886 74.47 25.24 20.48
CA GLY A 886 74.62 25.83 19.15
C GLY A 886 75.14 24.98 17.99
N ARG A 887 74.67 23.74 17.75
CA ARG A 887 74.85 23.09 16.42
C ARG A 887 73.61 22.34 15.93
N HIS A 888 73.11 22.77 14.76
CA HIS A 888 72.02 22.15 14.00
C HIS A 888 72.37 20.72 13.56
N ALA A 889 71.46 19.76 13.77
CA ALA A 889 71.44 18.47 13.11
C ALA A 889 70.00 18.09 12.73
N ASP A 890 69.78 17.80 11.44
CA ASP A 890 68.49 17.39 10.83
C ASP A 890 68.08 15.95 11.20
N PRO A 891 66.77 15.67 11.33
CA PRO A 891 66.29 14.35 10.90
C PRO A 891 64.84 14.29 10.34
N LEU A 892 64.64 13.67 9.16
CA LEU A 892 63.88 12.39 8.94
C LEU A 892 63.39 12.16 7.48
N LEU A 893 63.38 10.87 7.07
CA LEU A 893 62.97 10.27 5.78
C LEU A 893 61.46 9.93 5.69
N GLU A 894 60.86 10.02 4.49
CA GLU A 894 59.48 9.57 4.16
C GLU A 894 59.40 8.78 2.82
N LEU A 895 58.40 7.87 2.67
CA LEU A 895 57.97 7.22 1.40
C LEU A 895 56.48 6.77 1.43
N THR A 896 55.63 7.18 0.45
CA THR A 896 54.28 6.60 0.12
C THR A 896 53.83 6.87 -1.35
N GLY A 897 52.92 6.05 -1.94
CA GLY A 897 52.20 6.32 -3.22
C GLY A 897 51.03 5.36 -3.64
N PRO A 898 49.84 5.85 -4.10
CA PRO A 898 48.67 5.05 -4.68
C PRO A 898 48.21 5.27 -6.20
N LEU A 899 47.08 4.66 -6.71
CA LEU A 899 46.51 4.71 -8.13
C LEU A 899 44.93 4.57 -8.33
N ASP A 900 44.21 5.40 -9.17
CA ASP A 900 42.73 5.37 -9.59
C ASP A 900 42.47 5.04 -11.10
N PRO A 901 41.19 4.82 -11.54
CA PRO A 901 40.76 4.44 -12.91
C PRO A 901 39.74 5.38 -13.64
N PRO A 902 39.24 5.04 -14.88
CA PRO A 902 38.37 5.90 -15.71
C PRO A 902 37.00 5.33 -16.23
N ALA A 903 36.06 6.28 -16.47
CA ALA A 903 35.01 6.57 -17.49
C ALA A 903 34.14 5.56 -18.31
N VAL A 904 32.95 6.05 -18.71
CA VAL A 904 31.74 5.45 -19.36
C VAL A 904 31.46 6.06 -20.77
N ALA A 905 30.69 5.39 -21.66
CA ALA A 905 30.15 5.92 -22.94
C ALA A 905 28.67 5.50 -23.25
N ASP A 906 27.98 6.28 -24.11
CA ASP A 906 26.50 6.41 -24.38
C ASP A 906 26.04 5.88 -25.80
N PRO A 907 24.76 5.96 -26.31
CA PRO A 907 24.07 4.88 -27.04
C PRO A 907 23.36 5.20 -28.41
N ALA A 908 22.82 4.14 -29.08
CA ALA A 908 21.63 3.94 -29.99
C ALA A 908 21.22 4.85 -31.22
N PRO A 909 20.48 4.31 -32.25
CA PRO A 909 19.79 5.07 -33.34
C PRO A 909 18.22 4.98 -33.41
N SER A 910 17.60 5.54 -34.48
CA SER A 910 16.46 6.51 -34.52
C SER A 910 15.08 6.11 -35.14
N SER A 911 14.15 7.10 -35.18
CA SER A 911 12.67 7.11 -35.19
C SER A 911 11.92 7.21 -36.56
N GLN A 912 12.45 6.70 -37.67
CA GLN A 912 11.92 7.05 -39.01
C GLN A 912 10.75 6.16 -39.54
N SER A 913 10.38 5.05 -38.88
CA SER A 913 9.43 4.07 -39.47
C SER A 913 7.94 4.36 -39.23
N TRP A 914 7.59 5.35 -38.41
CA TRP A 914 6.21 5.61 -38.00
C TRP A 914 5.49 6.65 -38.88
N GLU A 915 6.21 7.59 -39.49
CA GLU A 915 5.57 8.64 -40.30
C GLU A 915 4.97 8.08 -41.60
N ASP A 916 5.52 6.99 -42.14
CA ASP A 916 5.08 6.38 -43.40
C ASP A 916 3.75 5.63 -43.28
N ALA A 917 3.46 5.01 -42.13
CA ALA A 917 2.22 4.25 -41.93
C ALA A 917 1.00 5.14 -41.68
N ARG A 918 1.20 6.36 -41.17
CA ARG A 918 0.13 7.34 -40.93
C ARG A 918 -0.43 7.92 -42.23
N ALA A 919 0.42 8.11 -43.23
CA ALA A 919 0.04 8.67 -44.52
C ALA A 919 -0.89 7.74 -45.33
N ALA A 920 -0.69 6.42 -45.23
CA ALA A 920 -1.48 5.43 -45.96
C ALA A 920 -2.93 5.28 -45.46
N ALA A 921 -3.18 5.49 -44.17
CA ALA A 921 -4.50 5.33 -43.56
C ALA A 921 -5.46 6.50 -43.86
N VAL A 922 -4.92 7.72 -44.01
CA VAL A 922 -5.70 8.93 -44.32
C VAL A 922 -6.24 8.88 -45.76
N ALA A 923 -5.44 8.40 -46.71
CA ALA A 923 -5.83 8.28 -48.11
C ALA A 923 -7.00 7.29 -48.34
N LEU A 924 -7.09 6.23 -47.52
CA LEU A 924 -8.17 5.23 -47.62
C LEU A 924 -9.52 5.77 -47.11
N ALA A 925 -9.50 6.65 -46.10
CA ALA A 925 -10.70 7.25 -45.53
C ALA A 925 -11.35 8.29 -46.46
N GLU A 926 -10.54 9.06 -47.19
CA GLU A 926 -11.04 10.04 -48.16
C GLU A 926 -11.68 9.38 -49.39
N ALA A 927 -11.21 8.19 -49.79
CA ALA A 927 -11.78 7.42 -50.90
C ALA A 927 -13.19 6.87 -50.61
N VAL A 928 -13.49 6.55 -49.35
CA VAL A 928 -14.80 6.02 -48.92
C VAL A 928 -15.84 7.13 -48.75
N ALA A 929 -15.42 8.36 -48.43
CA ALA A 929 -16.32 9.50 -48.29
C ALA A 929 -16.85 10.03 -49.65
N ALA A 930 -16.16 9.74 -50.76
CA ALA A 930 -16.50 10.26 -52.08
C ALA A 930 -17.61 9.48 -52.83
N THR A 931 -18.13 8.39 -52.28
CA THR A 931 -19.11 7.50 -52.97
C THR A 931 -20.57 7.63 -52.52
N ALA A 932 -20.91 8.57 -51.63
CA ALA A 932 -22.27 8.76 -51.13
C ALA A 932 -22.88 10.08 -51.62
N ALA A 933 -23.77 10.02 -52.61
CA ALA A 933 -24.54 11.15 -53.13
C ALA A 933 -26.04 10.92 -52.84
N ASP A 934 -26.56 11.52 -51.76
CA ASP A 934 -27.84 12.26 -51.68
C ASP A 934 -28.23 12.60 -50.23
N GLU A 935 -28.95 13.72 -50.07
CA GLU A 935 -29.08 14.58 -48.88
C GLU A 935 -29.69 13.97 -47.60
N VAL A 936 -30.09 12.70 -47.57
CA VAL A 936 -30.62 12.05 -46.35
C VAL A 936 -29.50 11.52 -45.41
N THR A 937 -28.23 11.63 -45.81
CA THR A 937 -27.09 10.97 -45.13
C THR A 937 -26.16 11.90 -44.32
N ALA A 938 -26.49 13.19 -44.16
CA ALA A 938 -25.62 14.14 -43.45
C ALA A 938 -25.45 13.86 -41.95
N GLU A 939 -26.48 13.33 -41.27
CA GLU A 939 -26.41 12.97 -39.84
C GLU A 939 -25.67 11.63 -39.63
N ALA A 940 -25.79 10.70 -40.57
CA ALA A 940 -25.06 9.43 -40.58
C ALA A 940 -23.55 9.65 -40.83
N ALA A 941 -23.19 10.55 -41.74
CA ALA A 941 -21.80 10.94 -42.00
C ALA A 941 -21.18 11.69 -40.80
N ARG A 942 -21.98 12.49 -40.07
CA ARG A 942 -21.54 13.20 -38.86
C ARG A 942 -21.32 12.23 -37.68
N THR A 943 -22.18 11.23 -37.53
CA THR A 943 -22.06 10.17 -36.52
C THR A 943 -20.87 9.24 -36.80
N ALA A 944 -20.60 8.91 -38.07
CA ALA A 944 -19.44 8.12 -38.47
C ALA A 944 -18.10 8.84 -38.23
N ARG A 945 -18.01 10.16 -38.44
CA ARG A 945 -16.79 10.94 -38.11
C ARG A 945 -16.49 10.96 -36.61
N ILE A 946 -17.52 11.10 -35.78
CA ILE A 946 -17.37 11.07 -34.30
C ILE A 946 -16.89 9.68 -33.83
N ALA A 947 -17.37 8.60 -34.45
CA ALA A 947 -16.91 7.24 -34.14
C ALA A 947 -15.44 7.00 -34.53
N VAL A 948 -14.96 7.61 -35.62
CA VAL A 948 -13.56 7.54 -36.07
C VAL A 948 -12.63 8.35 -35.16
N ASP A 949 -13.05 9.53 -34.70
CA ASP A 949 -12.29 10.35 -33.75
C ASP A 949 -12.19 9.71 -32.35
N VAL A 950 -13.25 9.02 -31.91
CA VAL A 950 -13.22 8.26 -30.65
C VAL A 950 -12.31 7.02 -30.77
N ALA A 951 -12.27 6.38 -31.94
CA ALA A 951 -11.40 5.25 -32.21
C ALA A 951 -9.91 5.65 -32.33
N SER A 952 -9.60 6.82 -32.89
CA SER A 952 -8.23 7.33 -33.02
C SER A 952 -7.63 7.78 -31.67
N VAL A 953 -8.43 8.37 -30.79
CA VAL A 953 -8.03 8.69 -29.40
C VAL A 953 -7.83 7.42 -28.56
N ALA A 954 -8.63 6.38 -28.78
CA ALA A 954 -8.45 5.08 -28.13
C ALA A 954 -7.20 4.33 -28.63
N ALA A 955 -6.86 4.45 -29.92
CA ALA A 955 -5.66 3.89 -30.51
C ALA A 955 -4.38 4.62 -30.05
N PHE A 956 -4.40 5.94 -29.92
CA PHE A 956 -3.29 6.74 -29.36
C PHE A 956 -3.00 6.40 -27.89
N ARG A 957 -4.03 6.18 -27.07
CA ARG A 957 -3.85 5.71 -25.68
C ARG A 957 -3.37 4.26 -25.59
N ALA A 958 -3.60 3.45 -26.61
CA ALA A 958 -3.09 2.09 -26.70
C ALA A 958 -1.62 2.04 -27.13
N SER A 959 -1.19 2.93 -28.03
CA SER A 959 0.23 3.02 -28.47
C SER A 959 1.15 3.52 -27.37
N VAL A 960 0.74 4.52 -26.59
CA VAL A 960 1.51 5.03 -25.43
C VAL A 960 1.76 3.96 -24.36
N LYS A 961 0.85 2.99 -24.22
CA LYS A 961 1.03 1.84 -23.30
C LYS A 961 1.81 0.68 -23.91
N ALA A 962 1.81 0.54 -25.25
CA ALA A 962 2.62 -0.46 -25.95
C ALA A 962 4.11 -0.07 -25.92
N ASP A 963 4.44 1.22 -26.05
CA ASP A 963 5.83 1.72 -25.96
C ASP A 963 6.42 1.55 -24.55
N GLN A 964 5.62 1.75 -23.50
CA GLN A 964 6.04 1.51 -22.11
C GLN A 964 6.30 0.02 -21.82
N VAL A 965 5.53 -0.88 -22.44
CA VAL A 965 5.69 -2.33 -22.30
C VAL A 965 6.86 -2.85 -23.15
N ALA A 966 7.09 -2.28 -24.33
CA ALA A 966 8.25 -2.57 -25.17
C ALA A 966 9.57 -2.09 -24.54
N ALA A 967 9.58 -0.92 -23.88
CA ALA A 967 10.74 -0.42 -23.13
C ALA A 967 11.08 -1.30 -21.92
N LEU A 968 10.07 -1.79 -21.19
CA LEU A 968 10.25 -2.74 -20.09
C LEU A 968 10.73 -4.13 -20.56
N ALA A 969 10.24 -4.59 -21.71
CA ALA A 969 10.69 -5.85 -22.31
C ALA A 969 12.12 -5.75 -22.88
N ALA A 970 12.50 -4.61 -23.49
CA ALA A 970 13.86 -4.36 -23.95
C ALA A 970 14.85 -4.29 -22.78
N ALA A 971 14.50 -3.59 -21.69
CA ALA A 971 15.32 -3.53 -20.47
C ALA A 971 15.55 -4.91 -19.84
N ALA A 972 14.56 -5.80 -19.88
CA ALA A 972 14.68 -7.17 -19.39
C ALA A 972 15.55 -8.08 -20.29
N VAL A 973 15.61 -7.82 -21.60
CA VAL A 973 16.45 -8.55 -22.55
C VAL A 973 17.92 -8.10 -22.47
N THR A 974 18.19 -6.81 -22.25
CA THR A 974 19.57 -6.30 -22.06
C THR A 974 20.23 -6.83 -20.79
N LEU A 975 19.44 -7.03 -19.72
CA LEU A 975 19.89 -7.68 -18.48
C LEU A 975 20.18 -9.19 -18.62
N SER A 976 19.79 -9.81 -19.73
CA SER A 976 19.97 -11.25 -20.00
C SER A 976 21.16 -11.57 -20.92
N ALA A 977 21.89 -10.58 -21.44
CA ALA A 977 22.89 -10.74 -22.50
C ALA A 977 24.34 -10.35 -22.10
N ALA A 978 24.73 -10.53 -20.83
CA ALA A 978 26.14 -10.40 -20.42
C ALA A 978 26.90 -11.71 -20.71
N PRO A 979 27.99 -11.71 -21.51
CA PRO A 979 28.73 -12.92 -21.84
C PRO A 979 29.70 -13.34 -20.72
N ALA A 980 29.86 -14.65 -20.55
CA ALA A 980 30.89 -15.27 -19.72
C ALA A 980 32.30 -14.92 -20.25
N ALA A 981 33.20 -14.53 -19.35
CA ALA A 981 34.57 -14.14 -19.67
C ALA A 981 35.44 -15.35 -20.13
N PRO A 982 36.26 -15.23 -21.19
CA PRO A 982 37.26 -16.21 -21.54
C PRO A 982 38.62 -15.95 -20.85
N SER A 983 39.36 -17.04 -20.71
CA SER A 983 40.67 -17.22 -20.07
C SER A 983 41.86 -16.53 -20.75
N ILE A 984 42.83 -16.16 -19.90
CA ILE A 984 44.12 -15.49 -20.14
C ILE A 984 45.07 -16.25 -21.09
N PRO A 985 45.86 -15.54 -21.91
CA PRO A 985 47.25 -15.88 -22.18
C PRO A 985 48.23 -14.78 -21.70
N GLY A 986 49.39 -15.18 -21.18
CA GLY A 986 50.49 -14.30 -20.74
C GLY A 986 51.47 -13.92 -21.87
N PRO A 987 52.69 -13.45 -21.54
CA PRO A 987 53.09 -12.04 -21.51
C PRO A 987 54.17 -11.65 -22.55
N GLU A 988 54.34 -10.36 -22.87
CA GLU A 988 55.65 -9.75 -23.21
C GLU A 988 55.65 -8.19 -23.29
N ALA A 989 56.54 -7.59 -22.47
CA ALA A 989 57.44 -6.42 -22.60
C ALA A 989 57.02 -4.97 -23.03
N GLY A 990 57.33 -4.01 -22.13
CA GLY A 990 57.86 -2.63 -22.33
C GLY A 990 56.84 -1.52 -22.68
N ASP A 991 56.85 -0.27 -22.19
CA ASP A 991 57.71 0.52 -21.28
C ASP A 991 56.88 1.75 -20.78
N ASP A 992 57.07 2.11 -19.50
CA ASP A 992 57.03 3.43 -18.82
C ASP A 992 55.78 4.39 -18.73
N PRO A 993 55.68 5.22 -17.65
CA PRO A 993 54.44 5.62 -16.91
C PRO A 993 54.23 7.17 -16.86
N PRO A 994 53.63 7.88 -15.84
CA PRO A 994 52.60 7.63 -14.80
C PRO A 994 51.45 8.71 -14.77
N ALA A 995 50.29 8.54 -14.11
CA ALA A 995 49.85 9.07 -12.78
C ALA A 995 48.32 9.41 -12.87
N GLY A 996 47.39 9.24 -11.91
CA GLY A 996 47.38 8.77 -10.52
C GLY A 996 45.96 8.67 -9.90
N LEU A 997 45.86 7.81 -8.87
CA LEU A 997 45.20 7.84 -7.52
C LEU A 997 43.66 7.85 -7.26
N PRO A 998 43.06 7.08 -6.27
CA PRO A 998 42.91 5.60 -6.04
C PRO A 998 41.57 4.97 -5.44
N PHE A 999 41.17 3.76 -5.92
CA PHE A 999 40.33 2.75 -5.22
C PHE A 999 41.15 2.14 -4.03
N PRO A 1000 40.67 1.41 -2.98
CA PRO A 1000 39.49 0.51 -2.91
C PRO A 1000 38.81 0.27 -1.51
N SER A 1001 37.83 -0.64 -1.54
CA SER A 1001 37.26 -1.48 -0.47
C SER A 1001 38.23 -2.35 0.35
N LYS A 1002 37.81 -2.77 1.56
CA LYS A 1002 37.95 -4.15 2.12
C LYS A 1002 36.79 -4.39 3.11
N GLY A 1003 36.11 -5.53 3.23
CA GLY A 1003 36.36 -6.91 2.79
C GLY A 1003 36.94 -7.78 3.91
N ILE A 1004 36.15 -8.67 4.51
CA ILE A 1004 36.54 -9.82 5.38
C ILE A 1004 35.51 -10.96 5.14
N PRO A 1005 35.85 -12.29 5.14
CA PRO A 1005 36.03 -13.03 3.89
C PRO A 1005 35.28 -14.40 3.86
N LEU A 1006 35.60 -15.18 2.83
CA LEU A 1006 35.09 -16.48 2.37
C LEU A 1006 35.24 -17.68 3.34
N ARG A 1007 34.29 -18.64 3.28
CA ARG A 1007 34.51 -20.03 2.77
C ARG A 1007 33.27 -20.93 2.91
N GLY A 1008 32.99 -21.72 1.87
CA GLY A 1008 32.09 -22.88 1.92
C GLY A 1008 31.52 -23.24 0.53
N GLU A 1009 32.06 -24.28 -0.09
CA GLU A 1009 31.62 -24.83 -1.38
C GLU A 1009 30.15 -25.29 -1.36
N LEU A 1010 29.38 -25.00 -2.43
CA LEU A 1010 28.06 -25.59 -2.68
C LEU A 1010 27.92 -26.00 -4.17
N PRO A 1011 27.15 -27.07 -4.48
CA PRO A 1011 27.35 -27.93 -5.64
C PRO A 1011 26.51 -27.53 -6.87
N ALA A 1012 26.86 -28.11 -8.02
CA ALA A 1012 26.40 -27.87 -9.40
C ALA A 1012 24.88 -28.02 -9.72
N ARG A 1013 23.97 -27.79 -8.76
CA ARG A 1013 22.51 -27.72 -8.98
C ARG A 1013 21.98 -26.32 -9.32
N HIS A 1014 22.80 -25.27 -9.15
CA HIS A 1014 22.35 -23.88 -9.36
C HIS A 1014 22.34 -23.40 -10.81
N VAL A 1015 23.01 -24.09 -11.74
CA VAL A 1015 23.08 -23.65 -13.15
C VAL A 1015 21.81 -24.04 -13.92
N ASP A 1016 21.21 -25.20 -13.59
CA ASP A 1016 19.96 -25.67 -14.22
C ASP A 1016 18.71 -24.95 -13.69
N GLU A 1017 18.70 -24.54 -12.40
CA GLU A 1017 17.59 -23.74 -11.84
C GLU A 1017 17.56 -22.32 -12.43
N VAL A 1018 18.71 -21.71 -12.73
CA VAL A 1018 18.77 -20.37 -13.33
C VAL A 1018 18.34 -20.39 -14.80
N THR A 1019 18.70 -21.42 -15.57
CA THR A 1019 18.23 -21.57 -16.96
C THR A 1019 16.74 -21.94 -17.04
N ALA A 1020 16.24 -22.78 -16.12
CA ALA A 1020 14.81 -23.08 -16.04
C ALA A 1020 13.98 -21.84 -15.64
N THR A 1021 14.51 -21.00 -14.75
CA THR A 1021 13.87 -19.74 -14.33
C THR A 1021 13.89 -18.71 -15.46
N GLN A 1022 14.98 -18.59 -16.22
CA GLN A 1022 15.07 -17.72 -17.40
C GLN A 1022 14.11 -18.16 -18.53
N GLN A 1023 14.00 -19.46 -18.80
CA GLN A 1023 13.04 -19.98 -19.78
C GLN A 1023 11.58 -19.82 -19.32
N ALA A 1024 11.31 -19.93 -18.02
CA ALA A 1024 9.99 -19.67 -17.44
C ALA A 1024 9.59 -18.20 -17.56
N VAL A 1025 10.53 -17.26 -17.36
CA VAL A 1025 10.29 -15.81 -17.50
C VAL A 1025 10.05 -15.42 -18.95
N VAL A 1026 10.81 -15.97 -19.91
CA VAL A 1026 10.59 -15.73 -21.36
C VAL A 1026 9.26 -16.33 -21.84
N ARG A 1027 8.87 -17.52 -21.34
CA ARG A 1027 7.55 -18.11 -21.62
C ARG A 1027 6.42 -17.33 -20.96
N ALA A 1028 6.62 -16.81 -19.76
CA ALA A 1028 5.62 -15.97 -19.08
C ALA A 1028 5.43 -14.62 -19.82
N ALA A 1029 6.51 -14.03 -20.34
CA ALA A 1029 6.47 -12.80 -21.12
C ALA A 1029 5.80 -13.00 -22.50
N SER A 1030 6.06 -14.12 -23.19
CA SER A 1030 5.41 -14.44 -24.47
C SER A 1030 3.92 -14.80 -24.31
N VAL A 1031 3.56 -15.50 -23.22
CA VAL A 1031 2.15 -15.77 -22.86
C VAL A 1031 1.42 -14.48 -22.47
N ALA A 1032 2.09 -13.55 -21.78
CA ALA A 1032 1.53 -12.24 -21.45
C ALA A 1032 1.31 -11.37 -22.70
N ALA A 1033 2.26 -11.39 -23.65
CA ALA A 1033 2.14 -10.70 -24.94
C ALA A 1033 1.02 -11.30 -25.82
N ALA A 1034 0.93 -12.63 -25.90
CA ALA A 1034 -0.15 -13.32 -26.62
C ALA A 1034 -1.53 -13.09 -25.96
N ALA A 1035 -1.60 -13.04 -24.63
CA ALA A 1035 -2.82 -12.72 -23.90
C ALA A 1035 -3.24 -11.24 -24.05
N ALA A 1036 -2.27 -10.33 -24.20
CA ALA A 1036 -2.53 -8.93 -24.51
C ALA A 1036 -3.04 -8.76 -25.95
N ALA A 1037 -2.41 -9.41 -26.92
CA ALA A 1037 -2.85 -9.44 -28.32
C ALA A 1037 -4.26 -10.06 -28.48
N ALA A 1038 -4.55 -11.16 -27.78
CA ALA A 1038 -5.87 -11.78 -27.77
C ALA A 1038 -6.94 -10.89 -27.11
N LYS A 1039 -6.61 -10.17 -26.03
CA LYS A 1039 -7.54 -9.21 -25.39
C LYS A 1039 -7.81 -7.99 -26.28
N ILE A 1040 -6.84 -7.56 -27.08
CA ILE A 1040 -6.99 -6.49 -28.06
C ILE A 1040 -7.85 -6.98 -29.22
N ALA A 1041 -7.58 -8.16 -29.77
CA ALA A 1041 -8.38 -8.78 -30.83
C ALA A 1041 -9.84 -9.00 -30.42
N VAL A 1042 -10.09 -9.47 -29.18
CA VAL A 1042 -11.45 -9.65 -28.64
C VAL A 1042 -12.16 -8.31 -28.42
N ARG A 1043 -11.44 -7.25 -28.05
CA ARG A 1043 -12.03 -5.91 -27.90
C ARG A 1043 -12.32 -5.26 -29.25
N VAL A 1044 -11.45 -5.44 -30.23
CA VAL A 1044 -11.69 -5.00 -31.62
C VAL A 1044 -12.88 -5.75 -32.23
N ALA A 1045 -12.96 -7.06 -32.03
CA ALA A 1045 -14.10 -7.86 -32.46
C ALA A 1045 -15.41 -7.47 -31.75
N ALA A 1046 -15.37 -7.17 -30.44
CA ALA A 1046 -16.53 -6.73 -29.69
C ALA A 1046 -17.02 -5.34 -30.14
N VAL A 1047 -16.10 -4.42 -30.47
CA VAL A 1047 -16.44 -3.09 -31.01
C VAL A 1047 -16.99 -3.21 -32.44
N ALA A 1048 -16.40 -4.05 -33.28
CA ALA A 1048 -16.91 -4.34 -34.63
C ALA A 1048 -18.30 -5.01 -34.59
N THR A 1049 -18.53 -5.90 -33.62
CA THR A 1049 -19.82 -6.56 -33.43
C THR A 1049 -20.86 -5.58 -32.90
N ALA A 1050 -20.51 -4.71 -31.95
CA ALA A 1050 -21.41 -3.67 -31.45
C ALA A 1050 -21.77 -2.65 -32.54
N ALA A 1051 -20.82 -2.27 -33.39
CA ALA A 1051 -21.05 -1.41 -34.55
C ALA A 1051 -21.95 -2.09 -35.60
N ALA A 1052 -21.74 -3.37 -35.88
CA ALA A 1052 -22.59 -4.15 -36.79
C ALA A 1052 -24.00 -4.35 -36.22
N THR A 1053 -24.13 -4.53 -34.91
CA THR A 1053 -25.44 -4.69 -34.24
C THR A 1053 -26.21 -3.38 -34.23
N ALA A 1054 -25.55 -2.26 -33.95
CA ALA A 1054 -26.16 -0.92 -34.03
C ALA A 1054 -26.57 -0.56 -35.46
N ALA A 1055 -25.78 -0.96 -36.48
CA ALA A 1055 -26.15 -0.79 -37.88
C ALA A 1055 -27.34 -1.66 -38.30
N LEU A 1056 -27.44 -2.90 -37.79
CA LEU A 1056 -28.56 -3.80 -38.01
C LEU A 1056 -29.84 -3.34 -37.29
N GLU A 1057 -29.73 -2.80 -36.08
CA GLU A 1057 -30.87 -2.21 -35.35
C GLU A 1057 -31.37 -0.94 -36.04
N ALA A 1058 -30.47 -0.08 -36.52
CA ALA A 1058 -30.84 1.08 -37.33
C ALA A 1058 -31.51 0.68 -38.65
N ALA A 1059 -31.00 -0.36 -39.33
CA ALA A 1059 -31.62 -0.89 -40.55
C ALA A 1059 -32.98 -1.54 -40.30
N ALA A 1060 -33.18 -2.19 -39.14
CA ALA A 1060 -34.45 -2.79 -38.74
C ALA A 1060 -35.50 -1.72 -38.41
N VAL A 1061 -35.12 -0.63 -37.74
CA VAL A 1061 -36.02 0.50 -37.45
C VAL A 1061 -36.42 1.23 -38.74
N ILE A 1062 -35.48 1.41 -39.67
CA ILE A 1062 -35.77 1.99 -41.00
C ILE A 1062 -36.66 1.05 -41.81
N GLY A 1063 -36.45 -0.27 -41.74
CA GLY A 1063 -37.30 -1.27 -42.39
C GLY A 1063 -38.71 -1.33 -41.81
N GLU A 1064 -38.88 -1.15 -40.51
CA GLU A 1064 -40.18 -1.10 -39.82
C GLU A 1064 -40.95 0.19 -40.16
N GLN A 1065 -40.23 1.31 -40.29
CA GLN A 1065 -40.80 2.59 -40.75
C GLN A 1065 -41.26 2.51 -42.22
N LEU A 1066 -40.42 1.95 -43.11
CA LEU A 1066 -40.77 1.72 -44.52
C LEU A 1066 -41.92 0.74 -44.69
N ALA A 1067 -42.02 -0.29 -43.83
CA ALA A 1067 -43.14 -1.22 -43.82
C ALA A 1067 -44.44 -0.53 -43.35
N GLN A 1068 -44.37 0.34 -42.35
CA GLN A 1068 -45.53 1.13 -41.89
C GLN A 1068 -46.00 2.12 -42.96
N ASP A 1069 -45.07 2.81 -43.63
CA ASP A 1069 -45.37 3.74 -44.72
C ASP A 1069 -45.95 3.00 -45.95
N ALA A 1070 -45.44 1.82 -46.28
CA ALA A 1070 -46.00 0.97 -47.34
C ALA A 1070 -47.40 0.44 -47.00
N THR A 1071 -47.67 0.16 -45.71
CA THR A 1071 -48.99 -0.28 -45.24
C THR A 1071 -50.01 0.86 -45.25
N GLN A 1072 -49.58 2.09 -44.93
CA GLN A 1072 -50.38 3.31 -45.09
C GLN A 1072 -50.63 3.63 -46.57
N ALA A 1073 -49.64 3.46 -47.44
CA ALA A 1073 -49.79 3.65 -48.89
C ALA A 1073 -50.78 2.64 -49.50
N ALA A 1074 -50.72 1.36 -49.09
CA ALA A 1074 -51.67 0.34 -49.51
C ALA A 1074 -53.12 0.65 -49.05
N ALA A 1075 -53.29 1.23 -47.86
CA ALA A 1075 -54.60 1.67 -47.36
C ALA A 1075 -55.16 2.88 -48.13
N VAL A 1076 -54.30 3.81 -48.57
CA VAL A 1076 -54.70 4.98 -49.38
C VAL A 1076 -55.05 4.58 -50.82
N VAL A 1077 -54.31 3.64 -51.42
CA VAL A 1077 -54.62 3.09 -52.76
C VAL A 1077 -55.89 2.22 -52.75
N ALA A 1078 -56.15 1.50 -51.66
CA ALA A 1078 -57.42 0.78 -51.48
C ALA A 1078 -58.62 1.74 -51.32
N ALA A 1079 -58.41 2.94 -50.77
CA ALA A 1079 -59.46 3.96 -50.65
C ALA A 1079 -59.75 4.71 -51.96
N SER A 1080 -58.75 4.90 -52.84
CA SER A 1080 -58.92 5.65 -54.10
C SER A 1080 -59.57 4.84 -55.24
N THR A 1081 -59.64 3.51 -55.11
CA THR A 1081 -60.31 2.62 -56.08
C THR A 1081 -61.84 2.53 -55.90
N ALA A 1082 -62.38 3.20 -54.87
CA ALA A 1082 -63.81 3.14 -54.52
C ALA A 1082 -64.67 4.31 -55.04
N SER A 1083 -64.08 5.37 -55.64
CA SER A 1083 -64.85 6.48 -56.24
C SER A 1083 -64.04 7.27 -57.28
N PRO A 1084 -64.49 7.42 -58.56
CA PRO A 1084 -63.63 7.96 -59.63
C PRO A 1084 -63.51 9.49 -59.75
N GLU A 1085 -64.14 10.30 -58.89
CA GLU A 1085 -64.33 11.74 -59.19
C GLU A 1085 -63.54 12.76 -58.34
N ASP A 1086 -62.66 12.34 -57.42
CA ASP A 1086 -61.89 13.32 -56.61
C ASP A 1086 -60.50 13.63 -57.18
N THR A 1087 -60.38 14.83 -57.75
CA THR A 1087 -59.14 15.38 -58.35
C THR A 1087 -58.05 15.71 -57.31
N ASP A 1088 -58.41 15.83 -56.03
CA ASP A 1088 -57.45 16.14 -54.96
C ASP A 1088 -56.61 14.91 -54.54
N LEU A 1089 -57.20 13.72 -54.63
CA LEU A 1089 -56.52 12.43 -54.37
C LEU A 1089 -55.47 12.09 -55.43
N GLN A 1090 -55.68 12.47 -56.69
CA GLN A 1090 -54.69 12.26 -57.76
C GLN A 1090 -53.45 13.17 -57.62
N SER A 1091 -53.61 14.34 -56.97
CA SER A 1091 -52.49 15.25 -56.67
C SER A 1091 -51.62 14.74 -55.52
N GLN A 1092 -52.24 14.10 -54.51
CA GLN A 1092 -51.53 13.44 -53.41
C GLN A 1092 -50.86 12.13 -53.86
N ASP A 1093 -51.49 11.34 -54.74
CA ASP A 1093 -50.90 10.11 -55.32
C ASP A 1093 -49.65 10.42 -56.17
N ARG A 1094 -49.61 11.54 -56.91
CA ARG A 1094 -48.39 11.98 -57.62
C ARG A 1094 -47.28 12.44 -56.69
N ARG A 1095 -47.59 13.18 -55.62
CA ARG A 1095 -46.59 13.62 -54.63
C ARG A 1095 -46.01 12.46 -53.80
N TRP A 1096 -46.80 11.41 -53.58
CA TRP A 1096 -46.37 10.21 -52.86
C TRP A 1096 -45.56 9.22 -53.71
N ARG A 1097 -45.80 9.13 -55.03
CA ARG A 1097 -44.96 8.31 -55.92
C ARG A 1097 -43.60 8.93 -56.26
N GLN A 1098 -43.43 10.24 -55.99
CA GLN A 1098 -42.18 10.98 -56.21
C GLN A 1098 -41.29 11.04 -54.97
N ARG A 1099 -41.84 10.78 -53.77
CA ARG A 1099 -41.09 10.56 -52.53
C ARG A 1099 -40.80 9.07 -52.39
#